data_AF-A0A0U5GYV1-F1
#
_entry.id   AF-A0A0U5GYV1-F1
#
_cell.length_a   1.000
_cell.length_b   1.000
_cell.length_c   1.000
_cell.angle_alpha   90.00
_cell.angle_beta   90.00
_cell.angle_gamma   90.00
#
_symmetry.space_group_name_H-M   'P 1'
#
loop_
_entity.id
_entity.type
_entity.pdbx_description
1 polymer ?
#
loop_
_entity_poly.entity_id
_entity_poly.type
_entity_poly.pdbx_seq_one_letter_code
_entity_poly.pdbx_strand_id
1 'polypeptide(L)'
;MRDRRTFLKATGATLASLGLAGCNADSTDSDQSTDDPATTEPATETTENAGGDVGVNAAVAAQWNVYRARLADAAALGLAEEHALGERTVAGVFEDFESASGEYGAHEKLEATSTEHYEGFESAVVSLQEALAAGDADAARDHQRTADDHLAAAQRELVGEQPANALDALAFGDRAATASALAAADRPADAGVTANAALTDFEDAAAHDALEGTADDAYERFEGSLGDVLSAGQRGDAEDAESAADEALAAAVEGAYAVSGERVAGAGHLASVQSRAYDAATVAGLGGPAASFAHAATLTAYRARTHDAARLAAAGQTEAAATAAIDVLEHFEGAAAHEPLEEADHDAYEGVEGGVRDLQTAIQDGSGVADALAQVDDNLVAGVEALATSTEAAVLEAGFFRARLADARERYRRGDGEAASLVEDLFARFEANELGVHEALESTSESLYETFEHDHLEALPDAMRNGEDTVADHVDGALGALLDFETQAASTARVAGAESAYLSARAFDAAALAAAGDSERTATVASDAMAHFEAGAGGFHEALEGASEDTYHAFEEALVSVEDAASGDANAYAAAQSFFEQSLAATDAVVTAAGGELGAAAAGVVSDAYEAFETARVHDLLADADEGAYESFESALDEYASALESGGGSVDAVANASLRAQFAVVGAIEQAPVGEGSGESEESELSGGPNVVSGVPEDADHVVDMTAVAYEPAELTVQVGDKVAWTHAGGEPHTVTAYEDDVPDDAAYWASGGFESQDAAASGWENGEGAVTSGESYVHTFETAGEHGYYCIPHETLDMVGTVVVEES
;
A
#
# COMPACT_ATOMS: atom_id res chain seq x y z
N MET A 1 -23.93 28.35 -7.10
CA MET A 1 -25.21 28.47 -7.85
C MET A 1 -25.09 29.32 -9.13
N ARG A 2 -24.89 28.69 -10.30
CA ARG A 2 -25.64 28.91 -11.56
C ARG A 2 -25.05 28.05 -12.70
N ASP A 3 -25.91 27.16 -13.19
CA ASP A 3 -25.73 26.13 -14.21
C ASP A 3 -24.96 26.50 -15.49
N ARG A 4 -24.00 25.63 -15.85
CA ARG A 4 -23.46 25.43 -17.20
C ARG A 4 -24.12 24.23 -17.88
N ARG A 5 -25.38 24.38 -18.29
CA ARG A 5 -25.98 23.52 -19.34
C ARG A 5 -26.71 24.41 -20.33
N THR A 6 -26.11 24.59 -21.50
CA THR A 6 -26.76 24.75 -22.83
C THR A 6 -25.79 25.48 -23.77
N PHE A 7 -25.05 24.76 -24.61
CA PHE A 7 -24.84 25.21 -25.99
C PHE A 7 -24.39 24.08 -26.92
N LEU A 8 -25.01 24.08 -28.12
CA LEU A 8 -24.63 23.38 -29.37
C LEU A 8 -25.16 21.96 -29.63
N LYS A 9 -26.47 21.90 -29.92
CA LYS A 9 -26.96 21.16 -31.09
C LYS A 9 -27.91 22.00 -31.95
N ALA A 10 -27.68 21.86 -33.26
CA ALA A 10 -28.59 22.04 -34.40
C ALA A 10 -28.66 23.39 -35.14
N THR A 11 -28.31 23.31 -36.44
CA THR A 11 -29.10 23.63 -37.66
C THR A 11 -28.25 24.48 -38.63
N GLY A 12 -27.99 24.19 -39.91
CA GLY A 12 -28.62 23.32 -40.91
C GLY A 12 -29.09 24.15 -42.13
N ALA A 13 -28.61 23.81 -43.34
CA ALA A 13 -29.11 24.16 -44.69
C ALA A 13 -28.85 25.60 -45.24
N THR A 14 -28.56 25.89 -46.52
CA THR A 14 -28.70 25.20 -47.82
C THR A 14 -28.02 26.02 -48.95
N LEU A 15 -27.58 25.39 -50.05
CA LEU A 15 -27.88 25.78 -51.45
C LEU A 15 -27.39 24.74 -52.48
N ALA A 16 -28.32 24.26 -53.32
CA ALA A 16 -28.14 23.38 -54.50
C ALA A 16 -27.82 24.22 -55.77
N SER A 17 -27.49 23.76 -56.99
CA SER A 17 -27.66 22.52 -57.78
C SER A 17 -26.97 22.69 -59.17
N LEU A 18 -26.95 21.60 -59.99
CA LEU A 18 -26.69 21.43 -61.45
C LEU A 18 -25.38 20.66 -61.75
N GLY A 19 -25.32 19.54 -62.48
CA GLY A 19 -26.31 18.70 -63.13
C GLY A 19 -25.68 17.76 -64.19
N LEU A 20 -26.30 16.59 -64.37
CA LEU A 20 -26.45 15.77 -65.60
C LEU A 20 -25.49 14.61 -65.95
N ALA A 21 -26.14 13.56 -66.44
CA ALA A 21 -25.77 12.16 -66.68
C ALA A 21 -25.21 11.82 -68.09
N GLY A 22 -24.67 10.59 -68.22
CA GLY A 22 -24.56 9.79 -69.46
C GLY A 22 -23.70 8.52 -69.23
N CYS A 23 -24.23 7.30 -69.09
CA CYS A 23 -24.79 6.34 -70.08
C CYS A 23 -23.76 5.40 -70.79
N ASN A 24 -23.75 4.13 -70.32
CA ASN A 24 -23.58 2.79 -70.92
C ASN A 24 -23.07 2.53 -72.36
N ALA A 25 -22.27 1.45 -72.50
CA ALA A 25 -22.53 0.20 -73.28
C ALA A 25 -21.40 -0.84 -72.97
N ASP A 26 -21.62 -2.06 -72.44
CA ASP A 26 -22.28 -3.30 -72.94
C ASP A 26 -21.63 -3.83 -74.25
N SER A 27 -21.32 -5.12 -74.52
CA SER A 27 -21.62 -6.42 -73.88
C SER A 27 -20.86 -7.56 -74.61
N THR A 28 -20.54 -8.64 -73.87
CA THR A 28 -20.53 -10.10 -74.22
C THR A 28 -19.84 -10.66 -75.48
N ASP A 29 -19.00 -11.70 -75.32
CA ASP A 29 -19.37 -13.10 -75.70
C ASP A 29 -18.40 -14.13 -75.06
N SER A 30 -18.71 -15.41 -75.26
CA SER A 30 -18.69 -16.51 -74.28
C SER A 30 -17.69 -17.65 -74.53
N ASP A 31 -17.48 -18.43 -73.45
CA ASP A 31 -17.37 -19.91 -73.37
C ASP A 31 -16.02 -20.69 -73.43
N GLN A 32 -15.89 -21.57 -72.41
CA GLN A 32 -15.26 -22.90 -72.34
C GLN A 32 -13.72 -23.13 -72.28
N SER A 33 -13.27 -23.47 -71.06
CA SER A 33 -12.47 -24.64 -70.63
C SER A 33 -11.37 -25.22 -71.53
N THR A 34 -10.13 -25.31 -71.02
CA THR A 34 -9.40 -26.57 -70.68
C THR A 34 -7.93 -26.29 -70.30
N ASP A 35 -7.47 -27.06 -69.30
CA ASP A 35 -6.11 -27.57 -69.03
C ASP A 35 -4.93 -26.64 -68.68
N ASP A 36 -4.49 -26.81 -67.43
CA ASP A 36 -3.14 -26.64 -66.87
C ASP A 36 -2.08 -27.43 -67.70
N PRO A 37 -0.78 -27.04 -67.72
CA PRO A 37 0.04 -27.22 -66.52
C PRO A 37 1.09 -26.12 -66.24
N ALA A 38 1.16 -25.77 -64.95
CA ALA A 38 2.32 -25.43 -64.13
C ALA A 38 3.71 -25.41 -64.80
N THR A 39 4.34 -24.22 -64.75
CA THR A 39 5.80 -24.03 -64.83
C THR A 39 6.29 -23.37 -63.55
N THR A 40 7.20 -24.07 -62.88
CA THR A 40 7.92 -23.73 -61.65
C THR A 40 8.89 -22.56 -61.85
N GLU A 41 8.80 -21.54 -61.00
CA GLU A 41 9.83 -20.54 -60.71
C GLU A 41 10.07 -20.57 -59.17
N PRO A 42 11.27 -20.22 -58.68
CA PRO A 42 11.83 -20.76 -57.45
C PRO A 42 11.26 -20.11 -56.19
N ALA A 43 11.21 -20.91 -55.12
CA ALA A 43 10.87 -20.47 -53.77
C ALA A 43 11.85 -19.40 -53.28
N THR A 44 11.30 -18.23 -52.97
CA THR A 44 11.82 -17.35 -51.93
C THR A 44 11.58 -18.07 -50.61
N GLU A 45 12.64 -18.46 -49.91
CA GLU A 45 12.54 -18.74 -48.47
C GLU A 45 12.14 -17.43 -47.79
N THR A 46 10.87 -17.33 -47.42
CA THR A 46 10.41 -16.40 -46.40
C THR A 46 11.02 -16.85 -45.09
N THR A 47 11.94 -16.05 -44.55
CA THR A 47 12.33 -16.06 -43.15
C THR A 47 11.16 -15.56 -42.31
N GLU A 48 10.14 -16.39 -42.14
CA GLU A 48 9.12 -16.26 -41.11
C GLU A 48 9.48 -17.25 -39.99
N ASN A 49 10.34 -16.81 -39.05
CA ASN A 49 10.41 -17.29 -37.65
C ASN A 49 11.60 -16.73 -36.83
N ALA A 50 12.11 -15.53 -37.15
CA ALA A 50 13.17 -14.89 -36.34
C ALA A 50 12.69 -13.67 -35.53
N GLY A 51 11.38 -13.40 -35.50
CA GLY A 51 10.81 -12.21 -34.85
C GLY A 51 9.94 -12.48 -33.62
N GLY A 52 9.75 -13.74 -33.22
CA GLY A 52 8.93 -14.11 -32.05
C GLY A 52 9.60 -13.77 -30.72
N ASP A 53 10.81 -14.30 -30.49
CA ASP A 53 11.55 -14.15 -29.23
C ASP A 53 11.93 -12.69 -28.93
N VAL A 54 12.35 -11.92 -29.95
CA VAL A 54 12.72 -10.50 -29.76
C VAL A 54 11.49 -9.64 -29.41
N GLY A 55 10.29 -10.04 -29.85
CA GLY A 55 9.05 -9.31 -29.57
C GLY A 55 8.69 -9.37 -28.09
N VAL A 56 8.53 -10.57 -27.54
CA VAL A 56 8.19 -10.75 -26.12
C VAL A 56 9.29 -10.25 -25.19
N ASN A 57 10.56 -10.50 -25.52
CA ASN A 57 11.69 -10.01 -24.74
C ASN A 57 11.75 -8.48 -24.68
N ALA A 58 11.24 -7.77 -25.68
CA ALA A 58 11.17 -6.31 -25.65
C ALA A 58 10.12 -5.79 -24.64
N ALA A 59 9.03 -6.53 -24.42
CA ALA A 59 8.06 -6.17 -23.37
C ALA A 59 8.64 -6.42 -21.97
N VAL A 60 9.32 -7.55 -21.76
CA VAL A 60 10.03 -7.83 -20.49
C VAL A 60 11.12 -6.76 -20.24
N ALA A 61 11.92 -6.45 -21.24
CA ALA A 61 12.93 -5.41 -21.13
C ALA A 61 12.30 -4.03 -20.86
N ALA A 62 11.16 -3.70 -21.46
CA ALA A 62 10.42 -2.48 -21.14
C ALA A 62 9.93 -2.48 -19.69
N GLN A 63 9.43 -3.62 -19.18
CA GLN A 63 9.01 -3.74 -17.78
C GLN A 63 10.17 -3.53 -16.80
N TRP A 64 11.40 -3.95 -17.14
CA TRP A 64 12.58 -3.59 -16.34
C TRP A 64 12.81 -2.08 -16.20
N ASN A 65 12.38 -1.25 -17.17
CA ASN A 65 12.43 0.21 -16.99
C ASN A 65 11.50 0.71 -15.87
N VAL A 66 10.37 0.04 -15.61
CA VAL A 66 9.47 0.42 -14.52
C VAL A 66 10.18 0.27 -13.17
N TYR A 67 10.92 -0.83 -12.97
CA TYR A 67 11.74 -1.02 -11.78
C TYR A 67 12.90 -0.02 -11.72
N ARG A 68 13.59 0.25 -12.84
CA ARG A 68 14.65 1.27 -12.93
C ARG A 68 14.15 2.67 -12.55
N ALA A 69 12.97 3.05 -13.04
CA ALA A 69 12.33 4.33 -12.75
C ALA A 69 11.99 4.44 -11.25
N ARG A 70 11.27 3.46 -10.70
CA ARG A 70 10.86 3.46 -9.28
C ARG A 70 12.05 3.49 -8.31
N LEU A 71 13.16 2.82 -8.63
CA LEU A 71 14.38 2.91 -7.82
C LEU A 71 15.02 4.30 -7.92
N ALA A 72 14.98 4.94 -9.10
CA ALA A 72 15.42 6.32 -9.27
C ALA A 72 14.53 7.30 -8.48
N ASP A 73 13.22 7.07 -8.43
CA ASP A 73 12.28 7.86 -7.61
C ASP A 73 12.61 7.74 -6.13
N ALA A 74 12.89 6.53 -5.63
CA ALA A 74 13.31 6.32 -4.24
C ALA A 74 14.61 7.07 -3.90
N ALA A 75 15.58 7.09 -4.81
CA ALA A 75 16.80 7.88 -4.62
C ALA A 75 16.54 9.39 -4.68
N ALA A 76 15.62 9.85 -5.55
CA ALA A 76 15.19 11.24 -5.62
C ALA A 76 14.50 11.68 -4.32
N LEU A 77 13.65 10.83 -3.75
CA LEU A 77 13.03 11.03 -2.43
C LEU A 77 14.10 11.15 -1.33
N GLY A 78 15.12 10.29 -1.34
CA GLY A 78 16.25 10.41 -0.41
C GLY A 78 16.99 11.76 -0.54
N LEU A 79 17.19 12.26 -1.76
CA LEU A 79 17.78 13.60 -1.99
C LEU A 79 16.85 14.75 -1.56
N ALA A 80 15.54 14.52 -1.54
CA ALA A 80 14.51 15.44 -1.08
C ALA A 80 14.24 15.35 0.43
N GLU A 81 15.09 14.62 1.18
CA GLU A 81 14.99 14.35 2.62
C GLU A 81 13.75 13.50 3.02
N GLU A 82 13.10 12.84 2.06
CA GLU A 82 11.93 11.96 2.23
C GLU A 82 12.33 10.49 2.41
N HIS A 83 13.31 10.25 3.29
CA HIS A 83 13.98 8.96 3.44
C HIS A 83 13.05 7.78 3.70
N ALA A 84 12.07 7.96 4.60
CA ALA A 84 11.12 6.91 4.96
C ALA A 84 10.17 6.56 3.81
N LEU A 85 9.77 7.55 3.00
CA LEU A 85 8.97 7.28 1.81
C LEU A 85 9.83 6.56 0.77
N GLY A 86 11.07 7.01 0.56
CA GLY A 86 12.01 6.32 -0.33
C GLY A 86 12.23 4.86 0.07
N GLU A 87 12.44 4.58 1.36
CA GLU A 87 12.63 3.22 1.88
C GLU A 87 11.41 2.32 1.57
N ARG A 88 10.19 2.81 1.85
CA ARG A 88 8.96 2.08 1.52
C ARG A 88 8.81 1.84 0.01
N THR A 89 9.17 2.83 -0.82
CA THR A 89 9.17 2.66 -2.27
C THR A 89 10.10 1.53 -2.70
N VAL A 90 11.29 1.42 -2.12
CA VAL A 90 12.24 0.33 -2.42
C VAL A 90 11.72 -1.03 -1.97
N ALA A 91 11.11 -1.10 -0.78
CA ALA A 91 10.51 -2.33 -0.28
C ALA A 91 9.41 -2.84 -1.23
N GLY A 92 8.48 -1.96 -1.64
CA GLY A 92 7.43 -2.32 -2.60
C GLY A 92 7.96 -2.64 -4.00
N VAL A 93 9.04 -2.00 -4.45
CA VAL A 93 9.73 -2.38 -5.70
C VAL A 93 10.27 -3.79 -5.63
N PHE A 94 10.88 -4.17 -4.49
CA PHE A 94 11.44 -5.50 -4.30
C PHE A 94 10.33 -6.55 -4.23
N GLU A 95 9.27 -6.29 -3.48
CA GLU A 95 8.08 -7.16 -3.42
C GLU A 95 7.46 -7.39 -4.80
N ASP A 96 7.17 -6.30 -5.54
CA ASP A 96 6.63 -6.38 -6.89
C ASP A 96 7.58 -7.13 -7.84
N PHE A 97 8.89 -7.02 -7.65
CA PHE A 97 9.87 -7.73 -8.46
C PHE A 97 9.87 -9.21 -8.14
N GLU A 98 9.93 -9.60 -6.88
CA GLU A 98 9.89 -11.00 -6.43
C GLU A 98 8.57 -11.69 -6.83
N SER A 99 7.45 -10.96 -6.85
CA SER A 99 6.16 -11.48 -7.31
C SER A 99 6.01 -11.59 -8.83
N ALA A 100 6.91 -10.98 -9.62
CA ALA A 100 6.79 -10.90 -11.07
C ALA A 100 7.25 -12.21 -11.71
N SER A 101 6.47 -13.26 -11.47
CA SER A 101 6.80 -14.64 -11.74
C SER A 101 6.40 -15.14 -13.14
N GLY A 102 6.80 -16.37 -13.49
CA GLY A 102 6.45 -17.07 -14.73
C GLY A 102 7.47 -16.91 -15.87
N GLU A 103 7.25 -17.62 -17.00
CA GLU A 103 8.25 -17.68 -18.09
C GLU A 103 8.67 -16.29 -18.59
N TYR A 104 7.75 -15.34 -18.63
CA TYR A 104 7.98 -13.96 -19.06
C TYR A 104 7.80 -12.94 -17.92
N GLY A 105 7.82 -13.41 -16.68
CA GLY A 105 7.94 -12.60 -15.48
C GLY A 105 9.26 -11.83 -15.47
N ALA A 106 9.26 -10.63 -14.89
CA ALA A 106 10.46 -9.79 -14.84
C ALA A 106 11.57 -10.43 -14.01
N HIS A 107 11.22 -11.19 -12.96
CA HIS A 107 12.15 -11.88 -12.08
C HIS A 107 12.85 -13.03 -12.78
N GLU A 108 12.11 -14.04 -13.24
CA GLU A 108 12.68 -15.26 -13.83
C GLU A 108 13.41 -14.93 -15.12
N LYS A 109 12.94 -13.93 -15.88
CA LYS A 109 13.70 -13.49 -17.05
C LYS A 109 15.01 -12.85 -16.69
N LEU A 110 15.14 -12.16 -15.55
CA LEU A 110 16.41 -11.56 -15.15
C LEU A 110 17.39 -12.66 -14.76
N GLU A 111 16.94 -13.58 -13.91
CA GLU A 111 17.72 -14.72 -13.46
C GLU A 111 18.16 -15.62 -14.64
N ALA A 112 17.23 -15.94 -15.54
CA ALA A 112 17.50 -16.76 -16.72
C ALA A 112 18.42 -16.06 -17.74
N THR A 113 18.39 -14.73 -17.80
CA THR A 113 19.28 -13.95 -18.67
C THR A 113 20.69 -13.91 -18.10
N SER A 114 20.84 -13.59 -16.82
CA SER A 114 22.15 -13.52 -16.16
C SER A 114 22.02 -13.56 -14.63
N THR A 115 22.46 -14.66 -14.03
CA THR A 115 22.57 -14.80 -12.57
C THR A 115 23.47 -13.72 -11.96
N GLU A 116 24.52 -13.27 -12.66
CA GLU A 116 25.39 -12.18 -12.18
C GLU A 116 24.64 -10.84 -12.08
N HIS A 117 23.74 -10.56 -13.02
CA HIS A 117 22.96 -9.33 -12.99
C HIS A 117 21.79 -9.41 -12.02
N TYR A 118 21.18 -10.58 -11.85
CA TYR A 118 20.17 -10.84 -10.82
C TYR A 118 20.74 -10.63 -9.40
N GLU A 119 21.80 -11.36 -9.02
CA GLU A 119 22.41 -11.24 -7.68
C GLU A 119 22.94 -9.83 -7.41
N GLY A 120 23.47 -9.17 -8.45
CA GLY A 120 23.96 -7.80 -8.36
C GLY A 120 22.85 -6.77 -8.17
N PHE A 121 21.72 -6.95 -8.86
CA PHE A 121 20.52 -6.12 -8.71
C PHE A 121 19.94 -6.25 -7.31
N GLU A 122 19.68 -7.48 -6.86
CA GLU A 122 19.12 -7.77 -5.53
C GLU A 122 20.00 -7.16 -4.42
N SER A 123 21.31 -7.41 -4.47
CA SER A 123 22.25 -6.87 -3.48
C SER A 123 22.26 -5.33 -3.46
N ALA A 124 22.07 -4.69 -4.62
CA ALA A 124 22.05 -3.24 -4.72
C ALA A 124 20.73 -2.66 -4.17
N VAL A 125 19.60 -3.32 -4.40
CA VAL A 125 18.27 -2.93 -3.87
C VAL A 125 18.26 -2.99 -2.34
N VAL A 126 18.77 -4.06 -1.74
CA VAL A 126 18.91 -4.17 -0.27
C VAL A 126 19.80 -3.05 0.28
N SER A 127 20.95 -2.80 -0.35
CA SER A 127 21.87 -1.74 0.09
C SER A 127 21.27 -0.34 -0.05
N LEU A 128 20.45 -0.11 -1.08
CA LEU A 128 19.71 1.13 -1.27
C LEU A 128 18.70 1.34 -0.13
N GLN A 129 17.92 0.31 0.23
CA GLN A 129 16.97 0.36 1.34
C GLN A 129 17.69 0.68 2.67
N GLU A 130 18.80 -0.01 2.96
CA GLU A 130 19.61 0.23 4.16
C GLU A 130 20.15 1.67 4.21
N ALA A 131 20.58 2.22 3.08
CA ALA A 131 21.08 3.60 3.01
C ALA A 131 19.97 4.63 3.24
N LEU A 132 18.77 4.39 2.71
CA LEU A 132 17.60 5.24 2.95
C LEU A 132 17.16 5.20 4.41
N ALA A 133 17.06 4.01 5.00
CA ALA A 133 16.78 3.84 6.43
C ALA A 133 17.80 4.57 7.33
N ALA A 134 19.07 4.65 6.88
CA ALA A 134 20.13 5.37 7.56
C ALA A 134 20.16 6.89 7.31
N GLY A 135 19.32 7.41 6.41
CA GLY A 135 19.32 8.82 6.00
C GLY A 135 20.52 9.23 5.14
N ASP A 136 21.20 8.30 4.47
CA ASP A 136 22.38 8.56 3.64
C ASP A 136 21.98 8.64 2.15
N ALA A 137 21.55 9.83 1.72
CA ALA A 137 21.08 10.08 0.35
C ALA A 137 22.17 9.85 -0.72
N ASP A 138 23.43 10.14 -0.40
CA ASP A 138 24.55 9.96 -1.34
C ASP A 138 24.82 8.47 -1.57
N ALA A 139 24.86 7.67 -0.49
CA ALA A 139 25.01 6.22 -0.57
C ALA A 139 23.81 5.57 -1.26
N ALA A 140 22.58 6.01 -0.94
CA ALA A 140 21.37 5.56 -1.60
C ALA A 140 21.47 5.75 -3.12
N ARG A 141 21.87 6.95 -3.58
CA ARG A 141 22.04 7.20 -5.02
C ARG A 141 23.12 6.32 -5.67
N ASP A 142 24.23 6.05 -4.99
CA ASP A 142 25.26 5.14 -5.51
C ASP A 142 24.73 3.70 -5.67
N HIS A 143 23.93 3.22 -4.72
CA HIS A 143 23.30 1.90 -4.77
C HIS A 143 22.19 1.81 -5.83
N GLN A 144 21.37 2.86 -5.98
CA GLN A 144 20.40 2.98 -7.07
C GLN A 144 21.08 2.89 -8.45
N ARG A 145 22.18 3.63 -8.67
CA ARG A 145 22.96 3.54 -9.92
C ARG A 145 23.51 2.13 -10.17
N THR A 146 23.92 1.42 -9.11
CA THR A 146 24.40 0.04 -9.22
C THR A 146 23.28 -0.90 -9.66
N ALA A 147 22.07 -0.77 -9.10
CA ALA A 147 20.90 -1.55 -9.52
C ALA A 147 20.50 -1.24 -10.98
N ASP A 148 20.51 0.05 -11.35
CA ASP A 148 20.24 0.52 -12.71
C ASP A 148 21.22 -0.06 -13.74
N ASP A 149 22.52 -0.08 -13.43
CA ASP A 149 23.57 -0.65 -14.26
C ASP A 149 23.36 -2.15 -14.51
N HIS A 150 22.94 -2.91 -13.49
CA HIS A 150 22.66 -4.33 -13.60
C HIS A 150 21.45 -4.62 -14.51
N LEU A 151 20.34 -3.89 -14.32
CA LEU A 151 19.17 -4.02 -15.19
C LEU A 151 19.48 -3.57 -16.62
N ALA A 152 20.19 -2.46 -16.82
CA ALA A 152 20.58 -1.98 -18.15
C ALA A 152 21.51 -2.96 -18.88
N ALA A 153 22.42 -3.62 -18.16
CA ALA A 153 23.27 -4.67 -18.71
C ALA A 153 22.46 -5.91 -19.13
N ALA A 154 21.54 -6.37 -18.28
CA ALA A 154 20.64 -7.47 -18.60
C ALA A 154 19.71 -7.15 -19.78
N GLN A 155 19.15 -5.94 -19.85
CA GLN A 155 18.38 -5.45 -21.01
C GLN A 155 19.21 -5.58 -22.29
N ARG A 156 20.47 -5.14 -22.27
CA ARG A 156 21.34 -5.21 -23.45
C ARG A 156 21.67 -6.64 -23.85
N GLU A 157 21.84 -7.56 -22.90
CA GLU A 157 22.02 -8.99 -23.19
C GLU A 157 20.76 -9.61 -23.80
N LEU A 158 19.59 -9.26 -23.27
CA LEU A 158 18.31 -9.84 -23.67
C LEU A 158 17.84 -9.39 -25.06
N VAL A 159 17.90 -8.08 -25.36
CA VAL A 159 17.33 -7.49 -26.59
C VAL A 159 18.36 -6.90 -27.55
N GLY A 160 19.64 -6.83 -27.15
CA GLY A 160 20.73 -6.26 -27.95
C GLY A 160 20.85 -4.74 -27.84
N GLU A 161 21.95 -4.20 -28.39
CA GLU A 161 22.35 -2.79 -28.21
C GLU A 161 21.30 -1.77 -28.65
N GLN A 162 20.78 -1.88 -29.88
CA GLN A 162 19.89 -0.85 -30.43
C GLN A 162 18.53 -0.77 -29.69
N PRO A 163 17.81 -1.89 -29.43
CA PRO A 163 16.63 -1.87 -28.57
C PRO A 163 16.92 -1.37 -27.16
N ALA A 164 18.01 -1.83 -26.53
CA ALA A 164 18.37 -1.41 -25.19
C ALA A 164 18.67 0.11 -25.11
N ASN A 165 19.35 0.70 -26.10
CA ASN A 165 19.61 2.15 -26.09
C ASN A 165 18.33 3.00 -26.22
N ALA A 166 17.30 2.50 -26.90
CA ALA A 166 16.01 3.19 -26.96
C ALA A 166 15.24 3.09 -25.64
N LEU A 167 15.28 1.92 -24.98
CA LEU A 167 14.72 1.75 -23.63
C LEU A 167 15.49 2.60 -22.60
N ASP A 168 16.81 2.68 -22.72
CA ASP A 168 17.65 3.50 -21.84
C ASP A 168 17.32 4.99 -21.98
N ALA A 169 17.07 5.48 -23.20
CA ALA A 169 16.58 6.84 -23.41
C ALA A 169 15.23 7.10 -22.70
N LEU A 170 14.31 6.13 -22.72
CA LEU A 170 13.03 6.22 -22.01
C LEU A 170 13.21 6.18 -20.48
N ALA A 171 14.13 5.36 -19.96
CA ALA A 171 14.42 5.33 -18.52
C ALA A 171 14.92 6.70 -18.00
N PHE A 172 15.70 7.43 -18.82
CA PHE A 172 16.06 8.82 -18.51
C PHE A 172 14.91 9.81 -18.70
N GLY A 173 14.01 9.55 -19.66
CA GLY A 173 12.75 10.26 -19.80
C GLY A 173 11.85 10.11 -18.57
N ASP A 174 11.78 8.91 -17.98
CA ASP A 174 11.02 8.64 -16.76
C ASP A 174 11.57 9.47 -15.58
N ARG A 175 12.90 9.61 -15.45
CA ARG A 175 13.49 10.53 -14.44
C ARG A 175 13.12 12.01 -14.67
N ALA A 176 12.86 12.41 -15.91
CA ALA A 176 12.30 13.73 -16.19
C ALA A 176 10.82 13.80 -15.80
N ALA A 177 10.05 12.72 -16.00
CA ALA A 177 8.67 12.61 -15.55
C ALA A 177 8.56 12.72 -14.02
N THR A 178 9.46 12.09 -13.26
CA THR A 178 9.58 12.27 -11.80
C THR A 178 9.76 13.75 -11.43
N ALA A 179 10.62 14.47 -12.15
CA ALA A 179 10.82 15.90 -11.93
C ALA A 179 9.57 16.73 -12.26
N SER A 180 8.81 16.34 -13.29
CA SER A 180 7.50 16.93 -13.62
C SER A 180 6.50 16.72 -12.48
N ALA A 181 6.38 15.48 -11.99
CA ALA A 181 5.50 15.12 -10.89
C ALA A 181 5.82 15.88 -9.59
N LEU A 182 7.11 16.04 -9.26
CA LEU A 182 7.55 16.86 -8.13
C LEU A 182 7.21 18.35 -8.32
N ALA A 183 7.35 18.88 -9.52
CA ALA A 183 6.97 20.26 -9.82
C ALA A 183 5.44 20.46 -9.69
N ALA A 184 4.63 19.52 -10.19
CA ALA A 184 3.18 19.51 -10.04
C ALA A 184 2.73 19.44 -8.56
N ALA A 185 3.54 18.81 -7.70
CA ALA A 185 3.38 18.80 -6.25
C ALA A 185 3.85 20.09 -5.54
N ASP A 186 4.10 21.18 -6.28
CA ASP A 186 4.67 22.45 -5.80
C ASP A 186 6.04 22.29 -5.11
N ARG A 187 6.86 21.33 -5.57
CA ARG A 187 8.24 21.08 -5.12
C ARG A 187 9.29 21.36 -6.20
N PRO A 188 9.39 22.61 -6.72
CA PRO A 188 10.29 22.94 -7.82
C PRO A 188 11.78 22.74 -7.48
N ALA A 189 12.18 22.93 -6.22
CA ALA A 189 13.57 22.72 -5.81
C ALA A 189 13.99 21.25 -5.97
N ASP A 190 13.13 20.33 -5.56
CA ASP A 190 13.36 18.88 -5.62
C ASP A 190 13.29 18.37 -7.06
N ALA A 191 12.37 18.92 -7.87
CA ALA A 191 12.36 18.72 -9.32
C ALA A 191 13.70 19.11 -9.96
N GLY A 192 14.27 20.26 -9.55
CA GLY A 192 15.57 20.71 -10.04
C GLY A 192 16.74 19.81 -9.64
N VAL A 193 16.74 19.29 -8.40
CA VAL A 193 17.74 18.32 -7.93
C VAL A 193 17.66 17.02 -8.72
N THR A 194 16.43 16.51 -8.93
CA THR A 194 16.14 15.30 -9.71
C THR A 194 16.59 15.43 -11.16
N ALA A 195 16.27 16.54 -11.82
CA ALA A 195 16.70 16.80 -13.20
C ALA A 195 18.22 16.91 -13.34
N ASN A 196 18.90 17.55 -12.37
CA ASN A 196 20.36 17.61 -12.36
C ASN A 196 20.99 16.23 -12.14
N ALA A 197 20.37 15.39 -11.31
CA ALA A 197 20.80 14.01 -11.12
C ALA A 197 20.70 13.21 -12.42
N ALA A 198 19.54 13.25 -13.08
CA ALA A 198 19.30 12.60 -14.36
C ALA A 198 20.29 13.07 -15.45
N LEU A 199 20.53 14.38 -15.55
CA LEU A 199 21.47 14.96 -16.50
C LEU A 199 22.90 14.43 -16.29
N THR A 200 23.35 14.39 -15.03
CA THR A 200 24.70 13.90 -14.69
C THR A 200 24.87 12.44 -15.09
N ASP A 201 23.89 11.61 -14.79
CA ASP A 201 23.95 10.18 -15.08
C ASP A 201 23.83 9.92 -16.60
N PHE A 202 23.05 10.74 -17.32
CA PHE A 202 22.88 10.64 -18.76
C PHE A 202 24.17 10.91 -19.54
N GLU A 203 25.04 11.83 -19.09
CA GLU A 203 26.31 12.16 -19.76
C GLU A 203 27.24 10.94 -19.94
N ASP A 204 27.14 9.95 -19.06
CA ASP A 204 27.95 8.73 -19.10
C ASP A 204 27.19 7.51 -19.69
N ALA A 205 25.91 7.67 -20.05
CA ALA A 205 25.03 6.58 -20.48
C ALA A 205 25.18 6.21 -21.96
N ALA A 206 24.84 4.98 -22.31
CA ALA A 206 24.85 4.54 -23.72
C ALA A 206 23.76 5.23 -24.56
N ALA A 207 22.64 5.63 -23.93
CA ALA A 207 21.60 6.43 -24.55
C ALA A 207 22.11 7.77 -25.09
N HIS A 208 23.08 8.40 -24.43
CA HIS A 208 23.66 9.68 -24.85
C HIS A 208 24.23 9.59 -26.28
N ASP A 209 25.19 8.69 -26.49
CA ASP A 209 25.84 8.50 -27.79
C ASP A 209 24.84 8.04 -28.87
N ALA A 210 23.85 7.24 -28.48
CA ALA A 210 22.83 6.75 -29.40
C ALA A 210 21.89 7.87 -29.90
N LEU A 211 21.48 8.76 -29.00
CA LEU A 211 20.64 9.91 -29.31
C LEU A 211 21.41 10.96 -30.09
N GLU A 212 22.61 11.36 -29.66
CA GLU A 212 23.46 12.31 -30.40
C GLU A 212 23.70 11.82 -31.84
N GLY A 213 23.97 10.52 -32.01
CA GLY A 213 24.25 9.91 -33.31
C GLY A 213 23.04 9.76 -34.24
N THR A 214 21.82 9.63 -33.70
CA THR A 214 20.62 9.22 -34.47
C THR A 214 19.53 10.28 -34.49
N ALA A 215 19.41 11.05 -33.42
CA ALA A 215 18.34 12.00 -33.15
C ALA A 215 18.88 13.28 -32.47
N ASP A 216 19.85 13.94 -33.11
CA ASP A 216 20.53 15.18 -32.65
C ASP A 216 19.56 16.24 -32.11
N ASP A 217 18.46 16.52 -32.83
CA ASP A 217 17.43 17.48 -32.41
C ASP A 217 16.67 17.06 -31.12
N ALA A 218 16.53 15.75 -30.88
CA ALA A 218 15.92 15.22 -29.66
C ALA A 218 16.93 15.23 -28.50
N TYR A 219 18.18 14.88 -28.76
CA TYR A 219 19.28 14.97 -27.81
C TYR A 219 19.47 16.39 -27.27
N GLU A 220 19.63 17.40 -28.14
CA GLU A 220 19.83 18.80 -27.72
C GLU A 220 18.66 19.34 -26.87
N ARG A 221 17.43 18.92 -27.21
CA ARG A 221 16.23 19.29 -26.43
C ARG A 221 16.18 18.59 -25.10
N PHE A 222 16.47 17.29 -25.04
CA PHE A 222 16.48 16.54 -23.79
C PHE A 222 17.47 17.15 -22.79
N GLU A 223 18.72 17.36 -23.19
CA GLU A 223 19.77 17.93 -22.34
C GLU A 223 19.44 19.37 -21.93
N GLY A 224 19.00 20.20 -22.89
CA GLY A 224 18.64 21.59 -22.65
C GLY A 224 17.48 21.73 -21.67
N SER A 225 16.43 20.92 -21.85
CA SER A 225 15.23 20.94 -21.02
C SER A 225 15.51 20.50 -19.58
N LEU A 226 16.33 19.47 -19.34
CA LEU A 226 16.76 19.12 -17.97
C LEU A 226 17.52 20.27 -17.28
N GLY A 227 18.35 21.00 -18.03
CA GLY A 227 19.01 22.21 -17.54
C GLY A 227 18.04 23.35 -17.22
N ASP A 228 16.95 23.47 -17.97
CA ASP A 228 15.88 24.42 -17.73
C ASP A 228 15.06 24.07 -16.48
N VAL A 229 14.78 22.78 -16.23
CA VAL A 229 14.15 22.29 -14.97
C VAL A 229 14.99 22.71 -13.77
N LEU A 230 16.30 22.42 -13.77
CA LEU A 230 17.21 22.84 -12.70
C LEU A 230 17.17 24.36 -12.48
N SER A 231 17.16 25.12 -13.58
CA SER A 231 17.13 26.58 -13.52
C SER A 231 15.82 27.11 -12.96
N ALA A 232 14.68 26.49 -13.29
CA ALA A 232 13.36 26.82 -12.77
C ALA A 232 13.23 26.44 -11.29
N GLY A 233 13.72 25.27 -10.92
CA GLY A 233 13.79 24.79 -9.54
C GLY A 233 14.54 25.73 -8.60
N GLN A 234 15.70 26.22 -9.03
CA GLN A 234 16.47 27.24 -8.29
C GLN A 234 15.75 28.58 -8.13
N ARG A 235 14.78 28.89 -8.99
CA ARG A 235 13.93 30.09 -8.89
C ARG A 235 12.68 29.86 -8.03
N GLY A 236 12.36 28.61 -7.71
CA GLY A 236 11.09 28.23 -7.06
C GLY A 236 9.90 28.40 -8.00
N ASP A 237 10.07 28.12 -9.30
CA ASP A 237 9.04 28.28 -10.32
C ASP A 237 8.54 26.89 -10.77
N ALA A 238 7.44 26.43 -10.18
CA ALA A 238 6.87 25.10 -10.42
C ALA A 238 6.36 24.94 -11.86
N GLU A 239 5.59 25.89 -12.37
CA GLU A 239 5.01 25.84 -13.73
C GLU A 239 6.10 25.78 -14.81
N ASP A 240 7.17 26.59 -14.67
CA ASP A 240 8.32 26.55 -15.58
C ASP A 240 9.09 25.21 -15.47
N ALA A 241 9.20 24.65 -14.27
CA ALA A 241 9.92 23.39 -14.03
C ALA A 241 9.17 22.19 -14.62
N GLU A 242 7.87 22.12 -14.39
CA GLU A 242 6.96 21.10 -14.93
C GLU A 242 6.98 21.12 -16.47
N SER A 243 6.76 22.30 -17.08
CA SER A 243 6.76 22.43 -18.54
C SER A 243 8.10 22.05 -19.18
N ALA A 244 9.22 22.32 -18.52
CA ALA A 244 10.54 21.92 -19.02
C ALA A 244 10.77 20.40 -18.87
N ALA A 245 10.29 19.81 -17.77
CA ALA A 245 10.39 18.37 -17.54
C ALA A 245 9.57 17.58 -18.56
N ASP A 246 8.36 18.04 -18.89
CA ASP A 246 7.52 17.44 -19.93
C ASP A 246 8.18 17.50 -21.33
N GLU A 247 8.86 18.60 -21.67
CA GLU A 247 9.60 18.71 -22.93
C GLU A 247 10.79 17.75 -22.96
N ALA A 248 11.47 17.53 -21.83
CA ALA A 248 12.53 16.52 -21.74
C ALA A 248 11.95 15.11 -21.97
N LEU A 249 10.86 14.75 -21.28
CA LEU A 249 10.18 13.47 -21.51
C LEU A 249 9.78 13.29 -22.98
N ALA A 250 9.16 14.31 -23.59
CA ALA A 250 8.76 14.27 -24.99
C ALA A 250 9.95 14.07 -25.95
N ALA A 251 11.08 14.72 -25.67
CA ALA A 251 12.32 14.56 -26.44
C ALA A 251 12.90 13.14 -26.30
N ALA A 252 12.89 12.56 -25.09
CA ALA A 252 13.32 11.19 -24.85
C ALA A 252 12.46 10.18 -25.62
N VAL A 253 11.13 10.34 -25.60
CA VAL A 253 10.19 9.49 -26.36
C VAL A 253 10.45 9.60 -27.86
N GLU A 254 10.60 10.81 -28.40
CA GLU A 254 10.93 11.01 -29.82
C GLU A 254 12.25 10.33 -30.20
N GLY A 255 13.27 10.51 -29.35
CA GLY A 255 14.58 9.89 -29.49
C GLY A 255 14.52 8.36 -29.53
N ALA A 256 13.76 7.74 -28.61
CA ALA A 256 13.59 6.30 -28.55
C ALA A 256 12.95 5.72 -29.83
N TYR A 257 11.92 6.39 -30.37
CA TYR A 257 11.32 6.01 -31.66
C TYR A 257 12.23 6.24 -32.87
N ALA A 258 13.22 7.13 -32.77
CA ALA A 258 14.23 7.33 -33.81
C ALA A 258 15.36 6.28 -33.73
N VAL A 259 15.76 5.89 -32.51
CA VAL A 259 16.81 4.90 -32.25
C VAL A 259 16.35 3.49 -32.59
N SER A 260 15.11 3.11 -32.26
CA SER A 260 14.60 1.74 -32.44
C SER A 260 13.28 1.67 -33.24
N GLY A 261 12.77 0.45 -33.44
CA GLY A 261 11.51 0.20 -34.14
C GLY A 261 10.27 0.50 -33.29
N GLU A 262 9.13 0.71 -33.97
CA GLU A 262 7.84 1.07 -33.37
C GLU A 262 7.43 0.23 -32.17
N ARG A 263 7.66 -1.10 -32.22
CA ARG A 263 7.21 -2.03 -31.18
C ARG A 263 8.03 -1.91 -29.90
N VAL A 264 9.36 -1.80 -30.00
CA VAL A 264 10.25 -1.67 -28.82
C VAL A 264 10.00 -0.32 -28.15
N ALA A 265 10.01 0.76 -28.93
CA ALA A 265 9.73 2.09 -28.40
C ALA A 265 8.28 2.20 -27.89
N GLY A 266 7.32 1.50 -28.50
CA GLY A 266 5.94 1.42 -28.03
C GLY A 266 5.80 0.69 -26.69
N ALA A 267 6.42 -0.48 -26.53
CA ALA A 267 6.43 -1.18 -25.24
C ALA A 267 7.09 -0.33 -24.15
N GLY A 268 8.26 0.27 -24.44
CA GLY A 268 8.91 1.19 -23.53
C GLY A 268 8.05 2.41 -23.17
N HIS A 269 7.32 2.99 -24.14
CA HIS A 269 6.47 4.15 -23.88
C HIS A 269 5.25 3.79 -23.00
N LEU A 270 4.68 2.58 -23.15
CA LEU A 270 3.66 2.08 -22.23
C LEU A 270 4.22 1.83 -20.83
N ALA A 271 5.45 1.30 -20.72
CA ALA A 271 6.17 1.22 -19.44
C ALA A 271 6.39 2.61 -18.83
N SER A 272 6.71 3.64 -19.61
CA SER A 272 6.79 5.03 -19.11
C SER A 272 5.44 5.58 -18.62
N VAL A 273 4.30 5.18 -19.23
CA VAL A 273 2.98 5.54 -18.68
C VAL A 273 2.74 4.84 -17.33
N GLN A 274 3.14 3.58 -17.21
CA GLN A 274 3.10 2.84 -15.94
C GLN A 274 3.98 3.48 -14.87
N SER A 275 5.22 3.85 -15.20
CA SER A 275 6.13 4.56 -14.28
C SER A 275 5.47 5.85 -13.76
N ARG A 276 4.81 6.63 -14.62
CA ARG A 276 4.08 7.84 -14.20
C ARG A 276 2.87 7.58 -13.30
N ALA A 277 2.26 6.41 -13.37
CA ALA A 277 1.24 6.01 -12.39
C ALA A 277 1.87 5.74 -11.01
N TYR A 278 3.07 5.17 -10.95
CA TYR A 278 3.84 5.06 -9.71
C TYR A 278 4.37 6.42 -9.23
N ASP A 279 4.73 7.35 -10.12
CA ASP A 279 5.03 8.74 -9.76
C ASP A 279 3.84 9.40 -9.07
N ALA A 280 2.62 9.18 -9.58
CA ALA A 280 1.40 9.68 -8.95
C ALA A 280 1.19 9.07 -7.55
N ALA A 281 1.41 7.76 -7.37
CA ALA A 281 1.39 7.12 -6.06
C ALA A 281 2.42 7.75 -5.11
N THR A 282 3.61 8.08 -5.62
CA THR A 282 4.68 8.75 -4.87
C THR A 282 4.26 10.18 -4.48
N VAL A 283 3.71 10.97 -5.41
CA VAL A 283 3.18 12.32 -5.13
C VAL A 283 2.06 12.26 -4.10
N ALA A 284 1.15 11.28 -4.18
CA ALA A 284 0.13 11.09 -3.16
C ALA A 284 0.76 10.76 -1.80
N GLY A 285 1.80 9.92 -1.77
CA GLY A 285 2.55 9.56 -0.57
C GLY A 285 3.40 10.69 0.03
N LEU A 286 3.77 11.70 -0.77
CA LEU A 286 4.40 12.94 -0.32
C LEU A 286 3.40 13.87 0.40
N GLY A 287 2.11 13.64 0.23
CA GLY A 287 1.06 14.43 0.84
C GLY A 287 0.79 14.05 2.30
N GLY A 288 0.29 15.01 3.05
CA GLY A 288 -0.23 14.83 4.40
C GLY A 288 -1.71 14.44 4.41
N PRO A 289 -2.25 14.06 5.57
CA PRO A 289 -3.69 13.94 5.74
C PRO A 289 -4.42 15.27 5.46
N ALA A 290 -5.69 15.16 5.08
CA ALA A 290 -6.55 16.32 4.85
C ALA A 290 -6.82 17.09 6.14
N ALA A 291 -7.28 18.35 6.03
CA ALA A 291 -7.79 19.06 7.21
C ALA A 291 -8.99 18.34 7.86
N SER A 292 -9.81 17.63 7.06
CA SER A 292 -10.92 16.83 7.58
C SER A 292 -10.46 15.69 8.49
N PHE A 293 -9.26 15.15 8.30
CA PHE A 293 -8.68 14.16 9.20
C PHE A 293 -8.47 14.73 10.62
N ALA A 294 -7.96 15.96 10.75
CA ALA A 294 -7.82 16.61 12.05
C ALA A 294 -9.18 16.81 12.74
N HIS A 295 -10.23 17.04 11.94
CA HIS A 295 -11.61 17.09 12.43
C HIS A 295 -12.10 15.72 12.88
N ALA A 296 -11.81 14.64 12.15
CA ALA A 296 -12.11 13.27 12.56
C ALA A 296 -11.38 12.87 13.86
N ALA A 297 -10.11 13.28 14.03
CA ALA A 297 -9.38 13.10 15.28
C ALA A 297 -10.05 13.83 16.46
N THR A 298 -10.58 15.04 16.21
CA THR A 298 -11.39 15.79 17.20
C THR A 298 -12.64 14.99 17.61
N LEU A 299 -13.36 14.40 16.64
CA LEU A 299 -14.54 13.57 16.93
C LEU A 299 -14.19 12.33 17.75
N THR A 300 -13.05 11.70 17.44
CA THR A 300 -12.53 10.55 18.20
C THR A 300 -12.23 10.92 19.66
N ALA A 301 -11.66 12.10 19.91
CA ALA A 301 -11.47 12.59 21.27
C ALA A 301 -12.81 12.88 21.99
N TYR A 302 -13.86 13.33 21.28
CA TYR A 302 -15.20 13.46 21.86
C TYR A 302 -15.79 12.10 22.25
N ARG A 303 -15.55 11.04 21.47
CA ARG A 303 -15.97 9.67 21.83
C ARG A 303 -15.39 9.29 23.19
N ALA A 304 -14.08 9.41 23.38
CA ALA A 304 -13.45 9.12 24.68
C ALA A 304 -14.08 9.96 25.83
N ARG A 305 -14.31 11.26 25.61
CA ARG A 305 -14.89 12.17 26.61
C ARG A 305 -16.35 11.84 26.97
N THR A 306 -17.18 11.38 26.03
CA THR A 306 -18.56 10.98 26.35
C THR A 306 -18.59 9.67 27.16
N HIS A 307 -17.65 8.75 26.89
CA HIS A 307 -17.42 7.57 27.73
C HIS A 307 -16.95 7.95 29.14
N ASP A 308 -16.10 8.98 29.30
CA ASP A 308 -15.71 9.52 30.61
C ASP A 308 -16.89 10.09 31.40
N ALA A 309 -17.79 10.82 30.74
CA ALA A 309 -19.00 11.34 31.36
C ALA A 309 -19.89 10.20 31.89
N ALA A 310 -20.07 9.14 31.11
CA ALA A 310 -20.81 7.94 31.53
C ALA A 310 -20.12 7.22 32.71
N ARG A 311 -18.78 7.13 32.70
CA ARG A 311 -18.00 6.56 33.80
C ARG A 311 -18.16 7.35 35.10
N LEU A 312 -18.11 8.69 35.03
CA LEU A 312 -18.37 9.56 36.18
C LEU A 312 -19.79 9.35 36.73
N ALA A 313 -20.78 9.18 35.85
CA ALA A 313 -22.15 8.89 36.25
C ALA A 313 -22.27 7.54 36.98
N ALA A 314 -21.63 6.49 36.46
CA ALA A 314 -21.56 5.17 37.10
C ALA A 314 -20.88 5.22 38.48
N ALA A 315 -19.86 6.08 38.64
CA ALA A 315 -19.20 6.36 39.92
C ALA A 315 -20.04 7.22 40.90
N GLY A 316 -21.25 7.63 40.51
CA GLY A 316 -22.15 8.47 41.32
C GLY A 316 -21.81 9.95 41.33
N GLN A 317 -20.93 10.41 40.43
CA GLN A 317 -20.53 11.82 40.29
C GLN A 317 -21.45 12.56 39.31
N THR A 318 -22.77 12.54 39.55
CA THR A 318 -23.79 13.02 38.59
C THR A 318 -23.58 14.46 38.11
N GLU A 319 -23.21 15.40 38.99
CA GLU A 319 -23.00 16.80 38.61
C GLU A 319 -21.77 16.96 37.70
N ALA A 320 -20.65 16.34 38.07
CA ALA A 320 -19.43 16.34 37.26
C ALA A 320 -19.63 15.63 35.92
N ALA A 321 -20.37 14.51 35.90
CA ALA A 321 -20.72 13.78 34.70
C ALA A 321 -21.59 14.61 33.73
N ALA A 322 -22.60 15.32 34.25
CA ALA A 322 -23.46 16.17 33.43
C ALA A 322 -22.72 17.40 32.87
N THR A 323 -21.72 17.91 33.59
CA THR A 323 -20.80 18.94 33.09
C THR A 323 -19.88 18.37 32.00
N ALA A 324 -19.26 17.21 32.25
CA ALA A 324 -18.39 16.55 31.28
C ALA A 324 -19.10 16.28 29.94
N ALA A 325 -20.36 15.83 29.99
CA ALA A 325 -21.17 15.62 28.79
C ALA A 325 -21.45 16.92 28.04
N ILE A 326 -21.96 17.97 28.70
CA ILE A 326 -22.36 19.20 27.99
C ILE A 326 -21.16 19.99 27.47
N ASP A 327 -20.02 19.93 28.13
CA ASP A 327 -18.80 20.60 27.68
C ASP A 327 -18.25 19.99 26.37
N VAL A 328 -18.63 18.75 26.01
CA VAL A 328 -18.34 18.20 24.67
C VAL A 328 -19.13 18.97 23.61
N LEU A 329 -20.42 19.21 23.85
CA LEU A 329 -21.27 19.98 22.94
C LEU A 329 -20.84 21.45 22.86
N GLU A 330 -20.58 22.10 24.00
CA GLU A 330 -20.17 23.51 24.02
C GLU A 330 -18.86 23.72 23.24
N HIS A 331 -17.95 22.76 23.32
CA HIS A 331 -16.73 22.77 22.51
C HIS A 331 -17.04 22.49 21.04
N PHE A 332 -17.85 21.47 20.72
CA PHE A 332 -18.22 21.12 19.35
C PHE A 332 -18.87 22.30 18.61
N GLU A 333 -19.77 23.06 19.23
CA GLU A 333 -20.43 24.24 18.64
C GLU A 333 -19.44 25.37 18.24
N GLY A 334 -18.21 25.36 18.76
CA GLY A 334 -17.15 26.31 18.43
C GLY A 334 -15.94 25.72 17.70
N ALA A 335 -15.92 24.40 17.48
CA ALA A 335 -14.76 23.69 16.94
C ALA A 335 -14.66 23.82 15.42
N ALA A 336 -13.44 23.71 14.89
CA ALA A 336 -13.20 23.69 13.44
C ALA A 336 -13.92 22.52 12.75
N ALA A 337 -14.17 21.42 13.47
CA ALA A 337 -14.90 20.24 12.98
C ALA A 337 -16.42 20.45 12.77
N HIS A 338 -17.00 21.55 13.28
CA HIS A 338 -18.46 21.77 13.28
C HIS A 338 -19.05 21.88 11.87
N GLU A 339 -18.60 22.87 11.11
CA GLU A 339 -19.07 23.14 9.74
C GLU A 339 -18.68 22.02 8.74
N PRO A 340 -17.46 21.46 8.78
CA PRO A 340 -17.09 20.31 7.95
C PRO A 340 -17.95 19.07 8.19
N LEU A 341 -18.30 18.75 9.45
CA LEU A 341 -19.19 17.61 9.71
C LEU A 341 -20.61 17.89 9.18
N GLU A 342 -21.14 19.11 9.36
CA GLU A 342 -22.45 19.48 8.81
C GLU A 342 -22.50 19.34 7.27
N GLU A 343 -21.40 19.66 6.59
CA GLU A 343 -21.28 19.54 5.13
C GLU A 343 -21.11 18.09 4.67
N ALA A 344 -20.28 17.30 5.38
CA ALA A 344 -19.98 15.92 5.03
C ALA A 344 -21.15 14.96 5.35
N ASP A 345 -21.71 15.05 6.56
CA ASP A 345 -22.85 14.25 7.01
C ASP A 345 -23.75 15.02 7.99
N HIS A 346 -24.85 15.54 7.45
CA HIS A 346 -25.83 16.31 8.21
C HIS A 346 -26.57 15.49 9.28
N ASP A 347 -26.78 14.19 9.06
CA ASP A 347 -27.49 13.33 10.02
C ASP A 347 -26.59 13.03 11.22
N ALA A 348 -25.30 12.74 10.98
CA ALA A 348 -24.29 12.60 12.03
C ALA A 348 -24.13 13.90 12.83
N TYR A 349 -24.08 15.05 12.15
CA TYR A 349 -24.04 16.38 12.77
C TYR A 349 -25.21 16.61 13.75
N GLU A 350 -26.46 16.45 13.30
CA GLU A 350 -27.63 16.64 14.16
C GLU A 350 -27.67 15.58 15.28
N GLY A 351 -27.19 14.37 14.99
CA GLY A 351 -27.09 13.25 15.92
C GLY A 351 -26.13 13.49 17.07
N VAL A 352 -24.93 14.05 16.82
CA VAL A 352 -23.98 14.45 17.87
C VAL A 352 -24.60 15.53 18.75
N GLU A 353 -25.18 16.56 18.14
CA GLU A 353 -25.79 17.68 18.85
C GLU A 353 -26.97 17.27 19.74
N GLY A 354 -27.85 16.43 19.22
CA GLY A 354 -29.01 15.91 19.95
C GLY A 354 -28.60 14.89 21.01
N GLY A 355 -27.76 13.93 20.62
CA GLY A 355 -27.33 12.82 21.45
C GLY A 355 -26.60 13.29 22.71
N VAL A 356 -25.70 14.29 22.62
CA VAL A 356 -24.96 14.76 23.81
C VAL A 356 -25.92 15.40 24.83
N ARG A 357 -26.96 16.11 24.36
CA ARG A 357 -28.02 16.67 25.22
C ARG A 357 -28.86 15.56 25.87
N ASP A 358 -29.14 14.49 25.14
CA ASP A 358 -29.85 13.32 25.64
C ASP A 358 -29.00 12.55 26.68
N LEU A 359 -27.69 12.39 26.44
CA LEU A 359 -26.75 11.81 27.39
C LEU A 359 -26.70 12.62 28.69
N GLN A 360 -26.58 13.95 28.60
CA GLN A 360 -26.62 14.81 29.78
C GLN A 360 -27.93 14.61 30.57
N THR A 361 -29.07 14.56 29.88
CA THR A 361 -30.39 14.37 30.49
C THR A 361 -30.47 13.00 31.18
N ALA A 362 -30.03 11.94 30.52
CA ALA A 362 -30.00 10.58 31.07
C ALA A 362 -29.13 10.49 32.33
N ILE A 363 -27.98 11.18 32.35
CA ILE A 363 -27.08 11.27 33.52
C ILE A 363 -27.80 11.97 34.69
N GLN A 364 -28.47 13.10 34.44
CA GLN A 364 -29.20 13.84 35.47
C GLN A 364 -30.39 13.06 36.03
N ASP A 365 -31.09 12.31 35.17
CA ASP A 365 -32.22 11.45 35.57
C ASP A 365 -31.76 10.17 36.27
N GLY A 366 -30.51 9.74 36.04
CA GLY A 366 -29.93 8.51 36.58
C GLY A 366 -30.47 7.24 35.92
N SER A 367 -30.97 7.33 34.68
CA SER A 367 -31.50 6.19 33.92
C SER A 367 -31.33 6.41 32.41
N GLY A 368 -31.02 5.35 31.66
CA GLY A 368 -30.86 5.41 30.19
C GLY A 368 -29.50 5.92 29.72
N VAL A 369 -28.49 6.00 30.60
CA VAL A 369 -27.14 6.52 30.26
C VAL A 369 -26.46 5.68 29.19
N ALA A 370 -26.55 4.34 29.27
CA ALA A 370 -25.93 3.45 28.28
C ALA A 370 -26.54 3.62 26.88
N ASP A 371 -27.88 3.69 26.79
CA ASP A 371 -28.58 3.88 25.52
C ASP A 371 -28.25 5.24 24.88
N ALA A 372 -28.19 6.30 25.69
CA ALA A 372 -27.85 7.64 25.21
C ALA A 372 -26.37 7.76 24.81
N LEU A 373 -25.47 7.07 25.53
CA LEU A 373 -24.05 7.01 25.17
C LEU A 373 -23.85 6.30 23.83
N ALA A 374 -24.46 5.12 23.65
CA ALA A 374 -24.38 4.37 22.40
C ALA A 374 -24.87 5.22 21.21
N GLN A 375 -25.98 5.94 21.38
CA GLN A 375 -26.48 6.83 20.33
C GLN A 375 -25.50 7.97 20.00
N VAL A 376 -24.85 8.58 20.98
CA VAL A 376 -23.84 9.61 20.70
C VAL A 376 -22.64 9.03 19.99
N ASP A 377 -22.16 7.87 20.44
CA ASP A 377 -21.00 7.19 19.88
C ASP A 377 -21.25 6.77 18.43
N ASP A 378 -22.42 6.19 18.11
CA ASP A 378 -22.83 5.85 16.73
C ASP A 378 -22.75 7.07 15.79
N ASN A 379 -23.19 8.25 16.25
CA ASN A 379 -23.14 9.47 15.43
C ASN A 379 -21.71 10.04 15.31
N LEU A 380 -20.88 9.87 16.33
CA LEU A 380 -19.47 10.25 16.26
C LEU A 380 -18.68 9.32 15.34
N VAL A 381 -18.95 8.00 15.36
CA VAL A 381 -18.40 7.01 14.43
C VAL A 381 -18.77 7.38 12.99
N ALA A 382 -20.05 7.62 12.71
CA ALA A 382 -20.50 8.07 11.38
C ALA A 382 -19.82 9.37 10.93
N GLY A 383 -19.60 10.30 11.86
CA GLY A 383 -18.86 11.53 11.56
C GLY A 383 -17.38 11.31 11.27
N VAL A 384 -16.73 10.33 11.91
CA VAL A 384 -15.35 9.93 11.59
C VAL A 384 -15.30 9.30 10.19
N GLU A 385 -16.21 8.38 9.86
CA GLU A 385 -16.31 7.77 8.52
C GLU A 385 -16.52 8.82 7.41
N ALA A 386 -17.26 9.89 7.71
CA ALA A 386 -17.54 10.95 6.74
C ALA A 386 -16.34 11.90 6.50
N LEU A 387 -15.38 11.97 7.42
CA LEU A 387 -14.30 12.96 7.41
C LEU A 387 -12.90 12.37 7.21
N ALA A 388 -12.76 11.04 7.31
CA ALA A 388 -11.51 10.31 7.21
C ALA A 388 -11.58 9.27 6.08
N THR A 389 -10.42 8.95 5.50
CA THR A 389 -10.30 7.74 4.65
C THR A 389 -10.46 6.47 5.50
N SER A 390 -10.63 5.30 4.87
CA SER A 390 -10.76 4.02 5.58
C SER A 390 -9.55 3.74 6.49
N THR A 391 -8.33 3.94 5.98
CA THR A 391 -7.09 3.77 6.77
C THR A 391 -7.02 4.78 7.91
N GLU A 392 -7.38 6.04 7.66
CA GLU A 392 -7.39 7.08 8.69
C GLU A 392 -8.41 6.78 9.80
N ALA A 393 -9.59 6.29 9.44
CA ALA A 393 -10.63 5.89 10.39
C ALA A 393 -10.15 4.71 11.27
N ALA A 394 -9.52 3.70 10.67
CA ALA A 394 -8.95 2.56 11.40
C ALA A 394 -7.84 2.98 12.39
N VAL A 395 -6.94 3.90 11.97
CA VAL A 395 -5.88 4.47 12.83
C VAL A 395 -6.49 5.24 14.01
N LEU A 396 -7.54 6.03 13.78
CA LEU A 396 -8.24 6.73 14.86
C LEU A 396 -8.97 5.77 15.80
N GLU A 397 -9.55 4.69 15.27
CA GLU A 397 -10.20 3.65 16.08
C GLU A 397 -9.19 2.93 16.97
N ALA A 398 -8.00 2.61 16.46
CA ALA A 398 -6.92 2.05 17.26
C ALA A 398 -6.57 2.99 18.44
N GLY A 399 -6.44 4.29 18.20
CA GLY A 399 -6.21 5.30 19.24
C GLY A 399 -7.35 5.34 20.28
N PHE A 400 -8.60 5.22 19.84
CA PHE A 400 -9.76 5.12 20.73
C PHE A 400 -9.72 3.83 21.57
N PHE A 401 -9.45 2.67 20.95
CA PHE A 401 -9.28 1.40 21.64
C PHE A 401 -8.20 1.48 22.72
N ARG A 402 -7.06 2.10 22.42
CA ARG A 402 -5.97 2.33 23.39
C ARG A 402 -6.45 3.15 24.60
N ALA A 403 -7.21 4.22 24.36
CA ALA A 403 -7.81 5.00 25.45
C ALA A 403 -8.76 4.15 26.32
N ARG A 404 -9.63 3.36 25.68
CA ARG A 404 -10.62 2.52 26.39
C ARG A 404 -9.99 1.33 27.13
N LEU A 405 -8.91 0.74 26.62
CA LEU A 405 -8.13 -0.27 27.33
C LEU A 405 -7.43 0.31 28.57
N ALA A 406 -6.90 1.54 28.46
CA ALA A 406 -6.37 2.27 29.61
C ALA A 406 -7.47 2.51 30.67
N ASP A 407 -8.71 2.76 30.26
CA ASP A 407 -9.86 2.88 31.16
C ASP A 407 -10.22 1.59 31.87
N ALA A 408 -10.20 0.47 31.15
CA ALA A 408 -10.42 -0.85 31.71
C ALA A 408 -9.40 -1.14 32.82
N ARG A 409 -8.12 -0.79 32.57
CA ARG A 409 -7.03 -0.90 33.55
C ARG A 409 -7.31 -0.08 34.81
N GLU A 410 -7.79 1.16 34.68
CA GLU A 410 -8.12 2.01 35.83
C GLU A 410 -9.35 1.51 36.61
N ARG A 411 -10.37 1.01 35.92
CA ARG A 411 -11.52 0.35 36.54
C ARG A 411 -11.10 -0.89 37.32
N TYR A 412 -10.29 -1.76 36.71
CA TYR A 412 -9.77 -2.97 37.34
C TYR A 412 -8.99 -2.66 38.63
N ARG A 413 -8.07 -1.68 38.59
CA ARG A 413 -7.29 -1.24 39.75
C ARG A 413 -8.15 -0.77 40.93
N ARG A 414 -9.33 -0.23 40.65
CA ARG A 414 -10.30 0.22 41.68
C ARG A 414 -11.21 -0.90 42.17
N GLY A 415 -11.04 -2.12 41.68
CA GLY A 415 -11.87 -3.28 42.00
C GLY A 415 -13.28 -3.18 41.41
N ASP A 416 -13.43 -2.45 40.30
CA ASP A 416 -14.69 -2.36 39.57
C ASP A 416 -14.91 -3.65 38.76
N GLY A 417 -16.02 -4.33 39.05
CA GLY A 417 -16.39 -5.58 38.38
C GLY A 417 -16.80 -5.42 36.91
N GLU A 418 -17.04 -4.19 36.45
CA GLU A 418 -17.35 -3.87 35.06
C GLU A 418 -16.11 -3.74 34.17
N ALA A 419 -14.89 -3.82 34.73
CA ALA A 419 -13.65 -3.70 33.95
C ALA A 419 -13.54 -4.76 32.84
N ALA A 420 -13.83 -6.03 33.17
CA ALA A 420 -13.82 -7.13 32.21
C ALA A 420 -14.91 -6.96 31.13
N SER A 421 -16.10 -6.48 31.51
CA SER A 421 -17.19 -6.25 30.56
C SER A 421 -16.88 -5.14 29.56
N LEU A 422 -16.13 -4.10 29.98
CA LEU A 422 -15.66 -3.07 29.06
C LEU A 422 -14.73 -3.67 27.99
N VAL A 423 -13.83 -4.58 28.37
CA VAL A 423 -12.93 -5.26 27.42
C VAL A 423 -13.73 -6.17 26.47
N GLU A 424 -14.74 -6.89 26.98
CA GLU A 424 -15.63 -7.69 26.12
C GLU A 424 -16.40 -6.85 25.11
N ASP A 425 -16.86 -5.66 25.52
CA ASP A 425 -17.52 -4.71 24.62
C ASP A 425 -16.55 -4.22 23.54
N LEU A 426 -15.27 -3.97 23.87
CA LEU A 426 -14.24 -3.61 22.89
C LEU A 426 -13.96 -4.76 21.92
N PHE A 427 -13.82 -5.99 22.42
CA PHE A 427 -13.65 -7.17 21.58
C PHE A 427 -14.81 -7.32 20.59
N ALA A 428 -16.05 -7.15 21.04
CA ALA A 428 -17.22 -7.21 20.17
C ALA A 428 -17.25 -6.12 19.08
N ARG A 429 -16.68 -4.93 19.35
CA ARG A 429 -16.55 -3.86 18.35
C ARG A 429 -15.45 -4.13 17.34
N PHE A 430 -14.34 -4.69 17.81
CA PHE A 430 -13.24 -5.12 16.96
C PHE A 430 -13.73 -6.18 15.96
N GLU A 431 -14.41 -7.21 16.45
CA GLU A 431 -15.05 -8.25 15.63
C GLU A 431 -16.11 -7.71 14.64
N ALA A 432 -16.73 -6.58 14.96
CA ALA A 432 -17.68 -5.93 14.08
C ALA A 432 -16.99 -5.09 12.98
N ASN A 433 -15.66 -5.05 12.97
CA ASN A 433 -14.82 -4.25 12.10
C ASN A 433 -15.20 -2.76 12.13
N GLU A 434 -15.46 -2.22 13.32
CA GLU A 434 -15.84 -0.81 13.45
C GLU A 434 -14.73 0.10 12.91
N LEU A 435 -15.11 1.06 12.05
CA LEU A 435 -14.18 1.94 11.32
C LEU A 435 -13.07 1.18 10.53
N GLY A 436 -13.27 -0.10 10.22
CA GLY A 436 -12.32 -0.90 9.45
C GLY A 436 -11.09 -1.38 10.21
N VAL A 437 -11.03 -1.24 11.54
CA VAL A 437 -9.80 -1.51 12.32
C VAL A 437 -9.36 -2.97 12.31
N HIS A 438 -10.28 -3.93 12.20
CA HIS A 438 -9.95 -5.36 12.20
C HIS A 438 -9.28 -5.74 10.88
N GLU A 439 -9.94 -5.46 9.76
CA GLU A 439 -9.41 -5.74 8.41
C GLU A 439 -8.11 -4.94 8.16
N ALA A 440 -8.04 -3.69 8.62
CA ALA A 440 -6.83 -2.88 8.49
C ALA A 440 -5.66 -3.46 9.30
N LEU A 441 -5.90 -3.92 10.53
CA LEU A 441 -4.86 -4.55 11.36
C LEU A 441 -4.34 -5.84 10.72
N GLU A 442 -5.25 -6.73 10.33
CA GLU A 442 -4.93 -8.02 9.69
C GLU A 442 -4.15 -7.81 8.38
N SER A 443 -4.62 -6.91 7.52
CA SER A 443 -3.96 -6.60 6.23
C SER A 443 -2.63 -5.87 6.38
N THR A 444 -2.45 -5.08 7.45
CA THR A 444 -1.18 -4.40 7.72
C THR A 444 -0.15 -5.38 8.26
N SER A 445 -0.55 -6.26 9.18
CA SER A 445 0.34 -7.27 9.77
C SER A 445 -0.45 -8.36 10.50
N GLU A 446 -0.47 -9.56 9.93
CA GLU A 446 -1.02 -10.76 10.58
C GLU A 446 -0.38 -11.00 11.96
N SER A 447 0.93 -10.74 12.10
CA SER A 447 1.62 -10.89 13.38
C SER A 447 1.14 -9.91 14.46
N LEU A 448 0.80 -8.67 14.08
CA LEU A 448 0.24 -7.69 15.02
C LEU A 448 -1.21 -8.02 15.36
N TYR A 449 -1.96 -8.52 14.39
CA TYR A 449 -3.31 -9.02 14.58
C TYR A 449 -3.35 -10.15 15.63
N GLU A 450 -2.54 -11.20 15.44
CA GLU A 450 -2.37 -12.31 16.38
C GLU A 450 -1.94 -11.83 17.78
N THR A 451 -0.97 -10.91 17.83
CA THR A 451 -0.50 -10.34 19.10
C THR A 451 -1.59 -9.53 19.81
N PHE A 452 -2.35 -8.72 19.07
CA PHE A 452 -3.39 -7.88 19.64
C PHE A 452 -4.59 -8.71 20.10
N GLU A 453 -5.14 -9.53 19.22
CA GLU A 453 -6.38 -10.27 19.46
C GLU A 453 -6.13 -11.46 20.39
N HIS A 454 -5.36 -12.45 19.91
CA HIS A 454 -5.25 -13.76 20.53
C HIS A 454 -4.34 -13.75 21.77
N ASP A 455 -3.19 -13.09 21.70
CA ASP A 455 -2.25 -13.06 22.83
C ASP A 455 -2.72 -12.14 23.98
N HIS A 456 -3.50 -11.10 23.66
CA HIS A 456 -3.78 -10.02 24.61
C HIS A 456 -5.26 -9.76 24.84
N LEU A 457 -6.02 -9.38 23.82
CA LEU A 457 -7.40 -8.91 24.00
C LEU A 457 -8.35 -10.03 24.46
N GLU A 458 -8.27 -11.22 23.87
CA GLU A 458 -9.13 -12.37 24.21
C GLU A 458 -8.94 -12.86 25.66
N ALA A 459 -7.70 -12.90 26.13
CA ALA A 459 -7.36 -13.42 27.46
C ALA A 459 -7.66 -12.41 28.60
N LEU A 460 -7.71 -11.11 28.27
CA LEU A 460 -7.75 -10.04 29.26
C LEU A 460 -9.01 -10.04 30.16
N PRO A 461 -10.25 -10.26 29.67
CA PRO A 461 -11.45 -10.28 30.52
C PRO A 461 -11.37 -11.33 31.63
N ASP A 462 -10.88 -12.52 31.32
CA ASP A 462 -10.77 -13.62 32.29
C ASP A 462 -9.63 -13.36 33.28
N ALA A 463 -8.49 -12.85 32.83
CA ALA A 463 -7.41 -12.40 33.69
C ALA A 463 -7.90 -11.34 34.70
N MET A 464 -8.71 -10.37 34.25
CA MET A 464 -9.30 -9.34 35.11
C MET A 464 -10.29 -9.93 36.14
N ARG A 465 -11.15 -10.88 35.76
CA ARG A 465 -12.10 -11.52 36.69
C ARG A 465 -11.41 -12.35 37.77
N ASN A 466 -10.35 -13.05 37.37
CA ASN A 466 -9.60 -13.94 38.23
C ASN A 466 -8.60 -13.19 39.11
N GLY A 467 -8.33 -11.91 38.81
CA GLY A 467 -7.38 -11.09 39.53
C GLY A 467 -5.95 -11.54 39.29
N GLU A 468 -5.63 -11.92 38.05
CA GLU A 468 -4.34 -12.47 37.66
C GLU A 468 -3.25 -11.39 37.60
N ASP A 469 -2.01 -11.79 37.87
CA ASP A 469 -0.85 -10.87 37.83
C ASP A 469 -0.54 -10.43 36.39
N THR A 470 -1.03 -11.16 35.38
CA THR A 470 -0.84 -10.93 33.93
C THR A 470 -1.69 -9.82 33.34
N VAL A 471 -2.65 -9.25 34.08
CA VAL A 471 -3.54 -8.18 33.57
C VAL A 471 -2.74 -6.98 33.06
N ALA A 472 -1.63 -6.63 33.72
CA ALA A 472 -0.78 -5.54 33.26
C ALA A 472 -0.11 -5.88 31.92
N ASP A 473 0.38 -7.12 31.77
CA ASP A 473 1.09 -7.58 30.58
C ASP A 473 0.15 -7.61 29.37
N HIS A 474 -1.07 -8.13 29.52
CA HIS A 474 -2.07 -8.13 28.44
C HIS A 474 -2.48 -6.71 28.03
N VAL A 475 -2.68 -5.79 28.99
CA VAL A 475 -3.02 -4.40 28.64
C VAL A 475 -1.84 -3.73 27.94
N ASP A 476 -0.63 -3.82 28.49
CA ASP A 476 0.55 -3.14 27.92
C ASP A 476 0.89 -3.73 26.53
N GLY A 477 0.70 -5.03 26.33
CA GLY A 477 0.85 -5.70 25.04
C GLY A 477 -0.20 -5.28 23.99
N ALA A 478 -1.48 -5.24 24.35
CA ALA A 478 -2.53 -4.75 23.45
C ALA A 478 -2.33 -3.28 23.05
N LEU A 479 -1.90 -2.43 23.99
CA LEU A 479 -1.58 -1.03 23.69
C LEU A 479 -0.38 -0.90 22.74
N GLY A 480 0.63 -1.75 22.91
CA GLY A 480 1.81 -1.80 22.04
C GLY A 480 1.45 -2.24 20.62
N ALA A 481 0.72 -3.35 20.46
CA ALA A 481 0.32 -3.87 19.16
C ALA A 481 -0.51 -2.86 18.34
N LEU A 482 -1.44 -2.15 18.99
CA LEU A 482 -2.21 -1.08 18.33
C LEU A 482 -1.35 0.12 17.93
N LEU A 483 -0.37 0.52 18.74
CA LEU A 483 0.56 1.60 18.37
C LEU A 483 1.45 1.17 17.20
N ASP A 484 1.96 -0.06 17.22
CA ASP A 484 2.79 -0.59 16.14
C ASP A 484 1.98 -0.66 14.83
N PHE A 485 0.71 -1.08 14.90
CA PHE A 485 -0.23 -1.01 13.77
C PHE A 485 -0.36 0.40 13.23
N GLU A 486 -0.66 1.38 14.08
CA GLU A 486 -0.81 2.78 13.64
C GLU A 486 0.45 3.26 12.90
N THR A 487 1.64 2.93 13.40
CA THR A 487 2.91 3.33 12.78
C THR A 487 3.25 2.59 11.48
N GLN A 488 2.74 1.38 11.29
CA GLN A 488 2.92 0.62 10.05
C GLN A 488 1.88 1.00 8.99
N ALA A 489 0.62 1.24 9.41
CA ALA A 489 -0.49 1.54 8.53
C ALA A 489 -0.50 2.99 8.03
N ALA A 490 0.16 3.92 8.74
CA ALA A 490 0.00 5.35 8.50
C ALA A 490 1.27 6.18 8.69
N SER A 491 1.30 7.33 8.02
CA SER A 491 2.35 8.34 8.24
C SER A 491 2.26 8.96 9.63
N THR A 492 3.37 9.49 10.13
CA THR A 492 3.46 10.16 11.44
C THR A 492 2.39 11.25 11.63
N ALA A 493 2.01 11.96 10.57
CA ALA A 493 0.96 12.99 10.66
C ALA A 493 -0.44 12.42 10.91
N ARG A 494 -0.73 11.21 10.42
CA ARG A 494 -1.96 10.47 10.71
C ARG A 494 -1.92 9.87 12.11
N VAL A 495 -0.79 9.25 12.48
CA VAL A 495 -0.58 8.72 13.84
C VAL A 495 -0.71 9.83 14.91
N ALA A 496 -0.24 11.05 14.62
CA ALA A 496 -0.41 12.22 15.49
C ALA A 496 -1.88 12.53 15.85
N GLY A 497 -2.83 12.24 14.95
CA GLY A 497 -4.26 12.36 15.23
C GLY A 497 -4.71 11.38 16.32
N ALA A 498 -4.32 10.10 16.19
CA ALA A 498 -4.62 9.05 17.16
C ALA A 498 -3.91 9.29 18.51
N GLU A 499 -2.63 9.64 18.49
CA GLU A 499 -1.83 9.98 19.69
C GLU A 499 -2.40 11.19 20.44
N SER A 500 -2.79 12.24 19.73
CA SER A 500 -3.41 13.42 20.34
C SER A 500 -4.74 13.09 21.00
N ALA A 501 -5.59 12.27 20.35
CA ALA A 501 -6.84 11.80 20.93
C ALA A 501 -6.61 10.91 22.16
N TYR A 502 -5.65 9.98 22.11
CA TYR A 502 -5.25 9.13 23.22
C TYR A 502 -4.76 9.96 24.42
N LEU A 503 -3.79 10.86 24.22
CA LEU A 503 -3.26 11.72 25.28
C LEU A 503 -4.35 12.62 25.89
N SER A 504 -5.25 13.14 25.06
CA SER A 504 -6.41 13.92 25.51
C SER A 504 -7.32 13.09 26.42
N ALA A 505 -7.62 11.84 26.05
CA ALA A 505 -8.39 10.92 26.88
C ALA A 505 -7.68 10.66 28.22
N ARG A 506 -6.37 10.40 28.22
CA ARG A 506 -5.58 10.20 29.45
C ARG A 506 -5.60 11.41 30.39
N ALA A 507 -5.61 12.63 29.84
CA ALA A 507 -5.76 13.85 30.65
C ALA A 507 -7.15 13.93 31.32
N PHE A 508 -8.22 13.56 30.61
CA PHE A 508 -9.57 13.50 31.19
C PHE A 508 -9.75 12.33 32.16
N ASP A 509 -9.05 11.21 31.98
CA ASP A 509 -8.99 10.12 32.94
C ASP A 509 -8.40 10.57 34.27
N ALA A 510 -7.29 11.34 34.22
CA ALA A 510 -6.73 11.96 35.41
C ALA A 510 -7.78 12.86 36.08
N ALA A 511 -8.45 13.74 35.34
CA ALA A 511 -9.51 14.58 35.88
C ALA A 511 -10.67 13.78 36.51
N ALA A 512 -11.07 12.66 35.91
CA ALA A 512 -12.12 11.79 36.43
C ALA A 512 -11.69 11.09 37.74
N LEU A 513 -10.44 10.63 37.82
CA LEU A 513 -9.84 10.08 39.04
C LEU A 513 -9.75 11.14 40.15
N ALA A 514 -9.42 12.39 39.79
CA ALA A 514 -9.37 13.50 40.74
C ALA A 514 -10.77 13.80 41.32
N ALA A 515 -11.80 13.79 40.48
CA ALA A 515 -13.20 13.93 40.91
C ALA A 515 -13.66 12.78 41.82
N ALA A 516 -13.11 11.57 41.63
CA ALA A 516 -13.34 10.42 42.50
C ALA A 516 -12.52 10.46 43.81
N GLY A 517 -11.60 11.42 43.96
CA GLY A 517 -10.78 11.61 45.15
C GLY A 517 -9.51 10.75 45.22
N ASP A 518 -9.04 10.23 44.08
CA ASP A 518 -7.87 9.34 44.00
C ASP A 518 -6.61 10.09 43.52
N SER A 519 -6.11 11.02 44.34
CA SER A 519 -5.02 11.93 43.96
C SER A 519 -3.69 11.24 43.62
N GLU A 520 -3.38 10.10 44.26
CA GLU A 520 -2.16 9.35 43.96
C GLU A 520 -2.23 8.72 42.57
N ARG A 521 -3.39 8.14 42.21
CA ARG A 521 -3.58 7.58 40.88
C ARG A 521 -3.70 8.67 39.82
N THR A 522 -4.37 9.78 40.10
CA THR A 522 -4.41 10.96 39.21
C THR A 522 -3.01 11.41 38.81
N ALA A 523 -2.09 11.58 39.77
CA ALA A 523 -0.72 12.00 39.49
C ALA A 523 0.03 10.96 38.65
N THR A 524 -0.21 9.67 38.88
CA THR A 524 0.42 8.61 38.09
C THR A 524 -0.07 8.63 36.64
N VAL A 525 -1.38 8.73 36.41
CA VAL A 525 -1.95 8.77 35.06
C VAL A 525 -1.45 9.97 34.25
N ALA A 526 -1.37 11.15 34.87
CA ALA A 526 -0.82 12.34 34.21
C ALA A 526 0.67 12.20 33.89
N SER A 527 1.46 11.65 34.82
CA SER A 527 2.89 11.41 34.62
C SER A 527 3.17 10.34 33.55
N ASP A 528 2.38 9.26 33.53
CA ASP A 528 2.46 8.22 32.49
C ASP A 528 2.16 8.82 31.10
N ALA A 529 1.18 9.71 30.98
CA ALA A 529 0.85 10.39 29.73
C ALA A 529 1.98 11.32 29.25
N MET A 530 2.62 12.06 30.17
CA MET A 530 3.80 12.87 29.84
C MET A 530 4.96 11.99 29.37
N ALA A 531 5.26 10.91 30.11
CA ALA A 531 6.33 9.99 29.74
C ALA A 531 6.09 9.32 28.39
N HIS A 532 4.84 9.02 28.04
CA HIS A 532 4.44 8.50 26.73
C HIS A 532 4.73 9.51 25.61
N PHE A 533 4.36 10.78 25.80
CA PHE A 533 4.65 11.85 24.84
C PHE A 533 6.17 12.10 24.70
N GLU A 534 6.91 12.17 25.80
CA GLU A 534 8.37 12.35 25.77
C GLU A 534 9.14 11.17 25.16
N ALA A 535 8.53 9.98 25.13
CA ALA A 535 9.12 8.80 24.51
C ALA A 535 9.07 8.84 22.97
N GLY A 536 8.39 9.82 22.37
CA GLY A 536 8.25 9.92 20.91
C GLY A 536 7.33 8.85 20.33
N ALA A 537 6.33 8.39 21.10
CA ALA A 537 5.37 7.38 20.63
C ALA A 537 4.73 7.82 19.30
N GLY A 538 4.81 6.92 18.31
CA GLY A 538 4.30 7.19 16.96
C GLY A 538 5.02 8.31 16.18
N GLY A 539 6.13 8.85 16.70
CA GLY A 539 6.85 10.01 16.15
C GLY A 539 6.13 11.36 16.35
N PHE A 540 5.06 11.40 17.15
CA PHE A 540 4.25 12.60 17.32
C PHE A 540 5.03 13.77 17.95
N HIS A 541 5.92 13.48 18.90
CA HIS A 541 6.72 14.48 19.60
C HIS A 541 7.61 15.27 18.63
N GLU A 542 8.43 14.56 17.86
CA GLU A 542 9.36 15.14 16.89
C GLU A 542 8.61 15.82 15.75
N ALA A 543 7.49 15.25 15.30
CA ALA A 543 6.65 15.86 14.27
C ALA A 543 6.04 17.18 14.74
N LEU A 544 5.58 17.27 15.98
CA LEU A 544 5.04 18.49 16.55
C LEU A 544 6.11 19.57 16.73
N GLU A 545 7.30 19.19 17.24
CA GLU A 545 8.44 20.10 17.37
C GLU A 545 8.86 20.66 16.00
N GLY A 546 8.94 19.78 14.99
CA GLY A 546 9.26 20.16 13.61
C GLY A 546 8.20 21.04 12.96
N ALA A 547 6.92 20.80 13.24
CA ALA A 547 5.81 21.57 12.69
C ALA A 547 5.72 22.98 13.29
N SER A 548 5.86 23.12 14.61
CA SER A 548 5.77 24.41 15.31
C SER A 548 6.34 24.33 16.72
N GLU A 549 7.54 24.90 16.91
CA GLU A 549 8.17 25.03 18.23
C GLU A 549 7.27 25.76 19.26
N ASP A 550 6.48 26.75 18.81
CA ASP A 550 5.54 27.47 19.69
C ASP A 550 4.36 26.58 20.13
N THR A 551 3.81 25.77 19.21
CA THR A 551 2.70 24.85 19.51
C THR A 551 3.17 23.69 20.39
N TYR A 552 4.35 23.15 20.09
CA TYR A 552 5.02 22.12 20.90
C TYR A 552 5.14 22.56 22.37
N HIS A 553 5.71 23.75 22.63
CA HIS A 553 5.87 24.23 24.00
C HIS A 553 4.52 24.48 24.70
N ALA A 554 3.51 24.96 23.97
CA ALA A 554 2.18 25.18 24.54
C ALA A 554 1.49 23.86 24.91
N PHE A 555 1.64 22.83 24.08
CA PHE A 555 1.16 21.47 24.34
C PHE A 555 1.84 20.89 25.59
N GLU A 556 3.17 20.94 25.65
CA GLU A 556 3.96 20.44 26.78
C GLU A 556 3.59 21.18 28.09
N GLU A 557 3.52 22.51 28.08
CA GLU A 557 3.14 23.32 29.26
C GLU A 557 1.73 22.99 29.75
N ALA A 558 0.79 22.74 28.82
CA ALA A 558 -0.57 22.36 29.16
C ALA A 558 -0.65 20.95 29.77
N LEU A 559 0.14 19.99 29.27
CA LEU A 559 0.20 18.64 29.84
C LEU A 559 0.86 18.65 31.23
N VAL A 560 1.94 19.41 31.42
CA VAL A 560 2.54 19.67 32.76
C VAL A 560 1.48 20.26 33.71
N SER A 561 0.64 21.16 33.21
CA SER A 561 -0.44 21.76 34.03
C SER A 561 -1.46 20.73 34.51
N VAL A 562 -1.71 19.66 33.73
CA VAL A 562 -2.55 18.53 34.17
C VAL A 562 -1.87 17.77 35.32
N GLU A 563 -0.57 17.48 35.21
CA GLU A 563 0.22 16.81 36.25
C GLU A 563 0.31 17.64 37.55
N ASP A 564 0.54 18.95 37.42
CA ASP A 564 0.55 19.89 38.55
C ASP A 564 -0.82 19.95 39.24
N ALA A 565 -1.91 19.94 38.46
CA ALA A 565 -3.26 19.89 39.01
C ALA A 565 -3.58 18.56 39.67
N ALA A 566 -3.00 17.46 39.18
CA ALA A 566 -3.14 16.13 39.73
C ALA A 566 -2.49 15.97 41.11
N SER A 567 -1.38 16.66 41.33
CA SER A 567 -0.57 16.59 42.56
C SER A 567 -0.86 17.72 43.55
N GLY A 568 -1.69 18.71 43.17
CA GLY A 568 -1.96 19.93 43.92
C GLY A 568 -3.43 20.20 44.25
N ASP A 569 -3.74 21.45 44.63
CA ASP A 569 -5.11 21.94 44.92
C ASP A 569 -5.78 22.55 43.67
N ALA A 570 -5.14 22.51 42.49
CA ALA A 570 -5.67 23.09 41.26
C ALA A 570 -6.76 22.19 40.63
N ASN A 571 -7.57 22.78 39.74
CA ASN A 571 -8.69 22.06 39.13
C ASN A 571 -8.21 21.20 37.95
N ALA A 572 -8.04 19.88 38.18
CA ALA A 572 -7.60 18.93 37.16
C ALA A 572 -8.48 18.89 35.91
N TYR A 573 -9.80 19.07 36.06
CA TYR A 573 -10.71 19.10 34.90
C TYR A 573 -10.51 20.34 34.02
N ALA A 574 -10.29 21.51 34.63
CA ALA A 574 -9.98 22.72 33.89
C ALA A 574 -8.59 22.66 33.20
N ALA A 575 -7.62 22.00 33.83
CA ALA A 575 -6.33 21.73 33.20
C ALA A 575 -6.49 20.79 32.00
N ALA A 576 -7.27 19.71 32.13
CA ALA A 576 -7.56 18.79 31.02
C ALA A 576 -8.27 19.49 29.85
N GLN A 577 -9.20 20.41 30.12
CA GLN A 577 -9.80 21.25 29.06
C GLN A 577 -8.78 22.12 28.34
N SER A 578 -7.88 22.76 29.10
CA SER A 578 -6.83 23.59 28.50
C SER A 578 -5.87 22.76 27.65
N PHE A 579 -5.53 21.55 28.11
CA PHE A 579 -4.71 20.61 27.36
C PHE A 579 -5.41 20.13 26.09
N PHE A 580 -6.70 19.83 26.16
CA PHE A 580 -7.49 19.44 24.99
C PHE A 580 -7.45 20.49 23.88
N GLU A 581 -7.54 21.78 24.20
CA GLU A 581 -7.40 22.85 23.19
C GLU A 581 -6.00 22.85 22.55
N GLN A 582 -4.94 22.58 23.34
CA GLN A 582 -3.58 22.50 22.79
C GLN A 582 -3.35 21.22 22.00
N SER A 583 -3.99 20.10 22.35
CA SER A 583 -3.86 18.85 21.61
C SER A 583 -4.51 18.93 20.23
N LEU A 584 -5.65 19.60 20.11
CA LEU A 584 -6.26 19.89 18.81
C LEU A 584 -5.37 20.80 17.96
N ALA A 585 -4.81 21.86 18.55
CA ALA A 585 -3.87 22.75 17.85
C ALA A 585 -2.59 22.03 17.41
N ALA A 586 -2.11 21.05 18.21
CA ALA A 586 -0.97 20.22 17.86
C ALA A 586 -1.27 19.32 16.66
N THR A 587 -2.43 18.66 16.63
CA THR A 587 -2.86 17.86 15.47
C THR A 587 -2.95 18.73 14.22
N ASP A 588 -3.62 19.89 14.29
CA ASP A 588 -3.72 20.81 13.16
C ASP A 588 -2.35 21.26 12.64
N ALA A 589 -1.40 21.56 13.54
CA ALA A 589 -0.05 21.97 13.18
C ALA A 589 0.70 20.87 12.43
N VAL A 590 0.64 19.63 12.93
CA VAL A 590 1.31 18.48 12.30
C VAL A 590 0.68 18.14 10.95
N VAL A 591 -0.65 18.07 10.88
CA VAL A 591 -1.39 17.81 9.63
C VAL A 591 -1.08 18.88 8.59
N THR A 592 -1.06 20.16 8.97
CA THR A 592 -0.72 21.26 8.08
C THR A 592 0.73 21.20 7.61
N ALA A 593 1.66 20.91 8.52
CA ALA A 593 3.09 20.82 8.20
C ALA A 593 3.41 19.66 7.25
N ALA A 594 2.59 18.60 7.27
CA ALA A 594 2.72 17.45 6.37
C ALA A 594 2.32 17.74 4.91
N GLY A 595 1.94 18.98 4.56
CA GLY A 595 1.75 19.39 3.16
C GLY A 595 0.34 19.23 2.60
N GLY A 596 -0.60 18.69 3.39
CA GLY A 596 -2.01 18.50 2.99
C GLY A 596 -2.19 17.47 1.86
N GLU A 597 -3.42 17.36 1.34
CA GLU A 597 -3.74 16.39 0.29
C GLU A 597 -3.05 16.73 -1.03
N LEU A 598 -2.17 15.85 -1.48
CA LEU A 598 -1.64 15.85 -2.84
C LEU A 598 -2.42 14.94 -3.79
N GLY A 599 -3.58 14.40 -3.36
CA GLY A 599 -4.41 13.51 -4.18
C GLY A 599 -4.82 14.12 -5.52
N ALA A 600 -5.19 15.40 -5.53
CA ALA A 600 -5.51 16.11 -6.78
C ALA A 600 -4.28 16.36 -7.68
N ALA A 601 -3.10 16.60 -7.09
CA ALA A 601 -1.86 16.74 -7.85
C ALA A 601 -1.45 15.39 -8.45
N ALA A 602 -1.53 14.31 -7.66
CA ALA A 602 -1.30 12.94 -8.11
C ALA A 602 -2.27 12.52 -9.23
N ALA A 603 -3.56 12.81 -9.08
CA ALA A 603 -4.55 12.57 -10.13
C ALA A 603 -4.27 13.38 -11.40
N GLY A 604 -3.74 14.61 -11.24
CA GLY A 604 -3.21 15.43 -12.32
C GLY A 604 -2.11 14.71 -13.10
N VAL A 605 -1.11 14.16 -12.42
CA VAL A 605 -0.02 13.38 -13.05
C VAL A 605 -0.57 12.23 -13.89
N VAL A 606 -1.56 11.46 -13.39
CA VAL A 606 -2.20 10.37 -14.15
C VAL A 606 -3.00 10.91 -15.34
N SER A 607 -3.74 12.00 -15.13
CA SER A 607 -4.57 12.62 -16.17
C SER A 607 -3.72 13.18 -17.31
N ASP A 608 -2.63 13.88 -17.00
CA ASP A 608 -1.67 14.41 -17.97
C ASP A 608 -0.95 13.26 -18.69
N ALA A 609 -0.68 12.17 -17.97
CA ALA A 609 -0.13 10.95 -18.58
C ALA A 609 -1.07 10.33 -19.61
N TYR A 610 -2.37 10.29 -19.29
CA TYR A 610 -3.41 9.81 -20.17
C TYR A 610 -3.63 10.75 -21.37
N GLU A 611 -3.71 12.06 -21.17
CA GLU A 611 -3.82 13.04 -22.26
C GLU A 611 -2.62 12.98 -23.23
N ALA A 612 -1.41 12.82 -22.69
CA ALA A 612 -0.21 12.62 -23.49
C ALA A 612 -0.29 11.32 -24.31
N PHE A 613 -0.77 10.23 -23.70
CA PHE A 613 -0.99 8.95 -24.38
C PHE A 613 -2.00 9.07 -25.53
N GLU A 614 -3.15 9.73 -25.34
CA GLU A 614 -4.21 9.87 -26.37
C GLU A 614 -3.71 10.51 -27.68
N THR A 615 -2.67 11.35 -27.60
CA THR A 615 -2.09 12.01 -28.77
C THR A 615 -0.82 11.34 -29.29
N ALA A 616 -0.33 10.32 -28.59
CA ALA A 616 0.92 9.66 -28.91
C ALA A 616 0.77 8.59 -30.00
N ARG A 617 1.90 8.28 -30.66
CA ARG A 617 1.96 7.17 -31.62
C ARG A 617 1.59 5.82 -31.00
N VAL A 618 1.84 5.64 -29.70
CA VAL A 618 1.59 4.37 -29.00
C VAL A 618 0.10 4.09 -28.79
N HIS A 619 -0.75 5.12 -28.74
CA HIS A 619 -2.20 4.97 -28.70
C HIS A 619 -2.71 4.16 -29.90
N ASP A 620 -2.36 4.60 -31.11
CA ASP A 620 -2.77 3.92 -32.34
C ASP A 620 -2.15 2.51 -32.41
N LEU A 621 -0.92 2.33 -31.93
CA LEU A 621 -0.26 1.02 -31.88
C LEU A 621 -0.97 0.03 -30.96
N LEU A 622 -1.42 0.46 -29.78
CA LEU A 622 -2.14 -0.38 -28.84
C LEU A 622 -3.53 -0.72 -29.35
N ALA A 623 -4.29 0.29 -29.81
CA ALA A 623 -5.63 0.11 -30.35
C ALA A 623 -5.65 -0.83 -31.58
N ASP A 624 -4.64 -0.75 -32.44
CA ASP A 624 -4.50 -1.67 -33.59
C ASP A 624 -4.02 -3.07 -33.17
N ALA A 625 -3.28 -3.19 -32.06
CA ALA A 625 -2.74 -4.46 -31.58
C ALA A 625 -3.82 -5.30 -30.86
N ASP A 626 -4.54 -4.69 -29.93
CA ASP A 626 -5.62 -5.32 -29.18
C ASP A 626 -6.61 -4.30 -28.59
N GLU A 627 -7.87 -4.35 -29.03
CA GLU A 627 -8.93 -3.43 -28.60
C GLU A 627 -9.28 -3.60 -27.11
N GLY A 628 -9.22 -4.83 -26.58
CA GLY A 628 -9.56 -5.10 -25.17
C GLY A 628 -8.48 -4.64 -24.20
N ALA A 629 -7.20 -4.83 -24.56
CA ALA A 629 -6.08 -4.30 -23.80
C ALA A 629 -6.10 -2.76 -23.78
N TYR A 630 -6.42 -2.13 -24.92
CA TYR A 630 -6.61 -0.68 -25.01
C TYR A 630 -7.71 -0.19 -24.06
N GLU A 631 -8.92 -0.77 -24.14
CA GLU A 631 -10.06 -0.36 -23.29
C GLU A 631 -9.78 -0.57 -21.80
N SER A 632 -9.11 -1.67 -21.44
CA SER A 632 -8.75 -1.97 -20.04
C SER A 632 -7.70 -0.99 -19.50
N PHE A 633 -6.73 -0.63 -20.32
CA PHE A 633 -5.69 0.35 -19.98
C PHE A 633 -6.27 1.75 -19.77
N GLU A 634 -7.16 2.20 -20.66
CA GLU A 634 -7.89 3.47 -20.52
C GLU A 634 -8.74 3.49 -19.24
N SER A 635 -9.52 2.43 -19.00
CA SER A 635 -10.38 2.35 -17.81
C SER A 635 -9.58 2.37 -16.51
N ALA A 636 -8.46 1.65 -16.45
CA ALA A 636 -7.62 1.59 -15.26
C ALA A 636 -7.04 2.97 -14.90
N LEU A 637 -6.59 3.75 -15.90
CA LEU A 637 -6.07 5.09 -15.67
C LEU A 637 -7.15 6.07 -15.17
N ASP A 638 -8.35 6.04 -15.75
CA ASP A 638 -9.49 6.90 -15.34
C ASP A 638 -9.97 6.58 -13.91
N GLU A 639 -10.07 5.28 -13.59
CA GLU A 639 -10.45 4.80 -12.26
C GLU A 639 -9.38 5.17 -11.22
N TYR A 640 -8.10 5.02 -11.55
CA TYR A 640 -7.02 5.37 -10.63
C TYR A 640 -6.93 6.87 -10.38
N ALA A 641 -7.03 7.71 -11.42
CA ALA A 641 -7.08 9.17 -11.28
C ALA A 641 -8.26 9.61 -10.38
N SER A 642 -9.45 9.02 -10.61
CA SER A 642 -10.65 9.31 -9.80
C SER A 642 -10.49 8.89 -8.33
N ALA A 643 -9.83 7.76 -8.09
CA ALA A 643 -9.54 7.29 -6.74
C ALA A 643 -8.55 8.23 -6.02
N LEU A 644 -7.50 8.67 -6.71
CA LEU A 644 -6.50 9.61 -6.18
C LEU A 644 -7.12 10.96 -5.82
N GLU A 645 -8.03 11.50 -6.65
CA GLU A 645 -8.79 12.71 -6.31
C GLU A 645 -9.65 12.53 -5.05
N SER A 646 -10.06 11.30 -4.77
CA SER A 646 -10.87 10.95 -3.61
C SER A 646 -10.03 10.56 -2.38
N GLY A 647 -8.70 10.70 -2.44
CA GLY A 647 -7.78 10.41 -1.33
C GLY A 647 -7.39 8.93 -1.19
N GLY A 648 -7.54 8.10 -2.22
CA GLY A 648 -7.17 6.69 -2.20
C GLY A 648 -6.76 6.12 -3.57
N GLY A 649 -6.76 4.80 -3.70
CA GLY A 649 -6.50 4.10 -4.97
C GLY A 649 -5.20 3.30 -4.98
N SER A 650 -5.27 2.08 -5.51
CA SER A 650 -4.09 1.25 -5.78
C SER A 650 -3.65 1.39 -7.24
N VAL A 651 -2.33 1.38 -7.46
CA VAL A 651 -1.71 1.40 -8.79
C VAL A 651 -1.84 0.05 -9.51
N ASP A 652 -2.18 -1.04 -8.81
CA ASP A 652 -2.14 -2.43 -9.33
C ASP A 652 -2.94 -2.62 -10.62
N ALA A 653 -4.14 -2.02 -10.70
CA ALA A 653 -4.98 -2.12 -11.89
C ALA A 653 -4.31 -1.48 -13.10
N VAL A 654 -3.70 -0.30 -12.91
CA VAL A 654 -2.94 0.41 -13.95
C VAL A 654 -1.67 -0.36 -14.30
N ALA A 655 -0.96 -0.89 -13.30
CA ALA A 655 0.26 -1.66 -13.50
C ALA A 655 0.01 -2.91 -14.34
N ASN A 656 -1.02 -3.68 -14.00
CA ASN A 656 -1.41 -4.89 -14.73
C ASN A 656 -1.91 -4.57 -16.15
N ALA A 657 -2.76 -3.55 -16.31
CA ALA A 657 -3.24 -3.15 -17.62
C ALA A 657 -2.11 -2.63 -18.52
N SER A 658 -1.16 -1.87 -17.96
CA SER A 658 0.02 -1.38 -18.65
C SER A 658 0.93 -2.52 -19.10
N LEU A 659 1.23 -3.47 -18.21
CA LEU A 659 2.04 -4.64 -18.53
C LEU A 659 1.40 -5.47 -19.65
N ARG A 660 0.09 -5.71 -19.57
CA ARG A 660 -0.65 -6.40 -20.65
C ARG A 660 -0.57 -5.62 -21.96
N ALA A 661 -0.70 -4.30 -21.93
CA ALA A 661 -0.58 -3.44 -23.11
C ALA A 661 0.83 -3.49 -23.73
N GLN A 662 1.90 -3.55 -22.91
CA GLN A 662 3.29 -3.72 -23.39
C GLN A 662 3.43 -5.01 -24.21
N PHE A 663 2.88 -6.12 -23.72
CA PHE A 663 2.87 -7.40 -24.43
C PHE A 663 1.97 -7.37 -25.69
N ALA A 664 0.86 -6.64 -25.65
CA ALA A 664 -0.01 -6.46 -26.82
C ALA A 664 0.70 -5.77 -27.98
N VAL A 665 1.37 -4.63 -27.75
CA VAL A 665 2.03 -3.86 -28.83
C VAL A 665 3.18 -4.59 -29.50
N VAL A 666 3.82 -5.55 -28.82
CA VAL A 666 4.84 -6.41 -29.41
C VAL A 666 4.25 -7.64 -30.14
N GLY A 667 2.95 -7.89 -29.99
CA GLY A 667 2.23 -9.00 -30.59
C GLY A 667 2.30 -10.30 -29.78
N ALA A 668 2.45 -10.19 -28.46
CA ALA A 668 2.66 -11.29 -27.53
C ALA A 668 1.69 -11.25 -26.34
N ILE A 669 0.48 -10.70 -26.50
CA ILE A 669 -0.51 -10.54 -25.40
C ILE A 669 -0.79 -11.84 -24.64
N GLU A 670 -0.81 -12.98 -25.33
CA GLU A 670 -1.01 -14.32 -24.74
C GLU A 670 0.14 -14.79 -23.83
N GLN A 671 1.27 -14.08 -23.82
CA GLN A 671 2.44 -14.34 -22.98
C GLN A 671 2.56 -13.32 -21.83
N ALA A 672 1.63 -12.37 -21.72
CA ALA A 672 1.63 -11.42 -20.63
C ALA A 672 1.49 -12.17 -19.30
N PRO A 673 2.36 -11.91 -18.30
CA PRO A 673 2.31 -12.58 -16.99
C PRO A 673 1.19 -12.01 -16.10
N VAL A 674 0.07 -11.56 -16.70
CA VAL A 674 -1.06 -10.91 -16.03
C VAL A 674 -2.38 -11.21 -16.79
N GLY A 675 -3.47 -11.40 -16.03
CA GLY A 675 -4.80 -11.75 -16.57
C GLY A 675 -5.54 -10.62 -17.30
N GLU A 676 -6.67 -10.95 -17.95
CA GLU A 676 -7.60 -10.00 -18.59
C GLU A 676 -8.48 -9.24 -17.56
N GLY A 677 -7.88 -8.44 -16.68
CA GLY A 677 -8.57 -7.35 -15.97
C GLY A 677 -9.66 -7.69 -14.92
N SER A 678 -9.41 -7.19 -13.70
CA SER A 678 -10.26 -7.16 -12.49
C SER A 678 -10.61 -8.50 -11.83
N GLY A 679 -9.76 -8.90 -10.88
CA GLY A 679 -10.22 -9.58 -9.66
C GLY A 679 -10.62 -11.04 -9.81
N GLU A 680 -9.71 -11.87 -10.29
CA GLU A 680 -9.53 -13.27 -9.87
C GLU A 680 -8.23 -13.71 -10.55
N SER A 681 -7.21 -13.97 -9.73
CA SER A 681 -6.01 -14.69 -10.15
C SER A 681 -6.46 -15.95 -10.89
N GLU A 682 -6.19 -16.04 -12.19
CA GLU A 682 -6.14 -17.35 -12.85
C GLU A 682 -4.87 -18.04 -12.33
N GLU A 683 -4.91 -18.50 -11.07
CA GLU A 683 -4.11 -19.63 -10.66
C GLU A 683 -4.41 -20.73 -11.69
N SER A 684 -3.38 -21.24 -12.37
CA SER A 684 -3.47 -22.58 -12.94
C SER A 684 -4.16 -23.46 -11.90
N GLU A 685 -5.21 -24.22 -12.24
CA GLU A 685 -6.01 -24.99 -11.26
C GLU A 685 -5.13 -25.96 -10.46
N LEU A 686 -4.44 -25.44 -9.43
CA LEU A 686 -3.56 -26.17 -8.56
C LEU A 686 -4.45 -26.98 -7.64
N SER A 687 -4.15 -28.26 -7.52
CA SER A 687 -4.98 -29.17 -6.75
C SER A 687 -4.15 -29.96 -5.76
N GLY A 688 -4.58 -29.97 -4.51
CA GLY A 688 -4.01 -30.84 -3.49
C GLY A 688 -4.40 -32.31 -3.67
N GLY A 689 -3.63 -33.19 -3.04
CA GLY A 689 -3.95 -34.61 -2.96
C GLY A 689 -5.05 -34.92 -1.95
N PRO A 690 -5.41 -36.20 -1.76
CA PRO A 690 -6.53 -36.62 -0.91
C PRO A 690 -6.39 -36.29 0.59
N ASN A 691 -5.20 -35.88 1.03
CA ASN A 691 -4.90 -35.48 2.41
C ASN A 691 -4.59 -33.98 2.53
N VAL A 692 -4.85 -33.19 1.49
CA VAL A 692 -4.91 -31.72 1.58
C VAL A 692 -6.34 -31.35 1.97
N VAL A 693 -6.47 -30.56 3.02
CA VAL A 693 -7.74 -30.21 3.65
C VAL A 693 -7.77 -28.71 3.92
N SER A 694 -8.97 -28.11 3.99
CA SER A 694 -9.11 -26.71 4.35
C SER A 694 -8.86 -26.51 5.85
N GLY A 695 -8.00 -25.55 6.18
CA GLY A 695 -7.53 -25.20 7.51
C GLY A 695 -6.72 -26.30 8.20
N VAL A 696 -6.20 -25.97 9.38
CA VAL A 696 -5.52 -26.93 10.25
C VAL A 696 -6.56 -27.79 10.98
N PRO A 697 -6.54 -29.13 10.84
CA PRO A 697 -7.49 -29.97 11.56
C PRO A 697 -7.28 -29.94 13.08
N GLU A 698 -8.37 -29.83 13.85
CA GLU A 698 -8.36 -29.85 15.32
C GLU A 698 -7.71 -31.10 15.95
N ASP A 699 -7.57 -32.18 15.17
CA ASP A 699 -6.95 -33.43 15.60
C ASP A 699 -5.53 -33.64 15.05
N ALA A 700 -4.86 -32.57 14.60
CA ALA A 700 -3.42 -32.54 14.39
C ALA A 700 -2.70 -32.44 15.74
N ASP A 701 -1.68 -33.28 15.94
CA ASP A 701 -0.87 -33.26 17.16
C ASP A 701 0.22 -32.18 17.08
N HIS A 702 0.68 -31.86 15.86
CA HIS A 702 1.70 -30.85 15.57
C HIS A 702 1.38 -30.10 14.26
N VAL A 703 1.84 -28.86 14.17
CA VAL A 703 1.73 -28.00 12.98
C VAL A 703 3.12 -27.57 12.54
N VAL A 704 3.33 -27.55 11.22
CA VAL A 704 4.50 -26.96 10.56
C VAL A 704 3.98 -25.90 9.61
N ASP A 705 4.44 -24.68 9.76
CA ASP A 705 4.08 -23.57 8.89
C ASP A 705 4.92 -23.63 7.62
N MET A 706 4.26 -23.53 6.47
CA MET A 706 4.89 -23.33 5.17
C MET A 706 4.84 -21.84 4.87
N THR A 707 5.89 -21.14 5.28
CA THR A 707 6.09 -19.71 4.97
C THR A 707 6.67 -19.55 3.57
N ALA A 708 7.00 -18.33 3.15
CA ALA A 708 7.32 -18.02 1.75
C ALA A 708 8.26 -19.02 1.06
N VAL A 709 9.34 -19.45 1.73
CA VAL A 709 10.31 -20.42 1.21
C VAL A 709 10.88 -21.36 2.29
N ALA A 710 10.16 -21.57 3.39
CA ALA A 710 10.65 -22.35 4.53
C ALA A 710 9.56 -23.18 5.22
N TYR A 711 9.99 -24.29 5.84
CA TYR A 711 9.18 -25.03 6.81
C TYR A 711 9.55 -24.59 8.22
N GLU A 712 8.56 -24.22 9.03
CA GLU A 712 8.78 -23.75 10.40
C GLU A 712 7.95 -24.58 11.41
N PRO A 713 8.60 -25.35 12.30
CA PRO A 713 10.04 -25.59 12.39
C PRO A 713 10.54 -26.50 11.24
N ALA A 714 11.78 -26.27 10.79
CA ALA A 714 12.42 -27.10 9.76
C ALA A 714 12.77 -28.51 10.26
N GLU A 715 12.96 -28.70 11.57
CA GLU A 715 13.12 -30.00 12.21
C GLU A 715 12.07 -30.18 13.31
N LEU A 716 11.24 -31.22 13.19
CA LEU A 716 10.18 -31.53 14.15
C LEU A 716 10.39 -32.95 14.71
N THR A 717 10.36 -33.11 16.03
CA THR A 717 10.38 -34.42 16.68
C THR A 717 8.99 -34.82 17.14
N VAL A 718 8.49 -35.98 16.69
CA VAL A 718 7.14 -36.51 16.98
C VAL A 718 7.19 -37.96 17.47
N GLN A 719 6.07 -38.48 17.97
CA GLN A 719 5.95 -39.89 18.36
C GLN A 719 5.30 -40.74 17.26
N VAL A 720 5.59 -42.05 17.24
CA VAL A 720 4.87 -42.99 16.39
C VAL A 720 3.35 -42.90 16.66
N GLY A 721 2.60 -42.54 15.62
CA GLY A 721 1.15 -42.36 15.63
C GLY A 721 0.69 -40.90 15.63
N ASP A 722 1.59 -39.93 15.82
CA ASP A 722 1.26 -38.50 15.78
C ASP A 722 0.88 -38.06 14.36
N LYS A 723 -0.09 -37.14 14.28
CA LYS A 723 -0.47 -36.45 13.04
C LYS A 723 0.20 -35.09 12.97
N VAL A 724 0.89 -34.83 11.86
CA VAL A 724 1.47 -33.53 11.54
C VAL A 724 0.65 -32.89 10.43
N ALA A 725 0.31 -31.61 10.62
CA ALA A 725 -0.27 -30.76 9.59
C ALA A 725 0.79 -29.77 9.10
N TRP A 726 0.95 -29.66 7.78
CA TRP A 726 1.70 -28.59 7.15
C TRP A 726 0.71 -27.58 6.61
N THR A 727 0.66 -26.39 7.19
CA THR A 727 -0.30 -25.35 6.79
C THR A 727 0.37 -24.34 5.88
N HIS A 728 -0.35 -23.90 4.84
CA HIS A 728 0.11 -22.75 4.06
C HIS A 728 0.00 -21.51 4.94
N ALA A 729 1.14 -20.87 5.21
CA ALA A 729 1.25 -19.67 6.04
C ALA A 729 1.71 -18.43 5.25
N GLY A 730 2.25 -18.61 4.04
CA GLY A 730 2.60 -17.50 3.17
C GLY A 730 3.37 -17.91 1.91
N GLY A 731 3.43 -16.99 0.94
CA GLY A 731 4.09 -17.17 -0.36
C GLY A 731 3.31 -18.04 -1.34
N GLU A 732 4.02 -18.51 -2.38
CA GLU A 732 3.44 -19.35 -3.44
C GLU A 732 2.92 -20.70 -2.91
N PRO A 733 2.07 -21.40 -3.68
CA PRO A 733 1.60 -22.74 -3.33
C PRO A 733 2.74 -23.72 -3.06
N HIS A 734 2.66 -24.41 -1.93
CA HIS A 734 3.71 -25.32 -1.48
C HIS A 734 3.37 -26.77 -1.81
N THR A 735 4.37 -27.64 -1.69
CA THR A 735 4.16 -29.08 -1.62
C THR A 735 4.82 -29.61 -0.37
N VAL A 736 4.47 -30.82 0.06
CA VAL A 736 5.21 -31.56 1.08
C VAL A 736 5.54 -32.90 0.50
N THR A 737 6.81 -33.11 0.13
CA THR A 737 7.23 -34.27 -0.66
C THR A 737 8.37 -34.98 0.04
N ALA A 738 8.19 -36.25 0.41
CA ALA A 738 9.26 -37.00 1.05
C ALA A 738 10.41 -37.29 0.08
N TYR A 739 11.65 -37.25 0.57
CA TYR A 739 12.81 -37.80 -0.14
C TYR A 739 12.77 -39.33 -0.06
N GLU A 740 12.70 -40.02 -1.19
CA GLU A 740 12.55 -41.48 -1.22
C GLU A 740 13.73 -42.21 -0.55
N ASP A 741 14.93 -41.62 -0.64
CA ASP A 741 16.16 -42.16 -0.02
C ASP A 741 16.29 -41.86 1.48
N ASP A 742 15.52 -40.91 2.02
CA ASP A 742 15.57 -40.46 3.43
C ASP A 742 14.32 -40.85 4.23
N VAL A 743 13.43 -41.69 3.67
CA VAL A 743 12.31 -42.32 4.38
C VAL A 743 12.74 -43.71 4.88
N PRO A 744 12.39 -44.15 6.09
CA PRO A 744 12.80 -45.46 6.62
C PRO A 744 12.32 -46.64 5.75
N ASP A 745 13.15 -47.69 5.60
CA ASP A 745 12.90 -48.87 4.73
C ASP A 745 11.51 -49.53 4.90
N ASP A 746 10.93 -49.45 6.11
CA ASP A 746 9.64 -50.07 6.45
C ASP A 746 8.44 -49.07 6.38
N ALA A 747 8.69 -47.79 6.06
CA ALA A 747 7.66 -46.76 5.92
C ALA A 747 7.10 -46.69 4.49
N ALA A 748 5.85 -46.24 4.36
CA ALA A 748 5.24 -45.95 3.05
C ALA A 748 5.69 -44.56 2.55
N TYR A 749 5.88 -44.43 1.23
CA TYR A 749 6.13 -43.12 0.62
C TYR A 749 4.93 -42.19 0.79
N TRP A 750 5.20 -40.88 0.93
CA TRP A 750 4.18 -39.87 1.18
C TRP A 750 4.53 -38.54 0.49
N ALA A 751 3.49 -37.89 -0.03
CA ALA A 751 3.56 -36.56 -0.62
C ALA A 751 2.19 -35.87 -0.56
N SER A 752 2.15 -34.54 -0.63
CA SER A 752 0.93 -33.72 -0.60
C SER A 752 -0.05 -34.04 -1.73
N GLY A 753 0.44 -34.48 -2.89
CA GLY A 753 -0.41 -34.97 -4.00
C GLY A 753 -0.89 -36.42 -3.88
N GLY A 754 -0.49 -37.16 -2.83
CA GLY A 754 -0.88 -38.56 -2.65
C GLY A 754 -0.22 -39.54 -3.62
N PHE A 755 0.99 -39.21 -4.08
CA PHE A 755 1.77 -40.03 -5.03
C PHE A 755 2.47 -41.22 -4.34
N GLU A 756 2.85 -42.23 -5.13
CA GLU A 756 3.50 -43.46 -4.63
C GLU A 756 5.05 -43.42 -4.70
N SER A 757 5.65 -42.35 -5.23
CA SER A 757 7.12 -42.20 -5.37
C SER A 757 7.53 -40.74 -5.61
N GLN A 758 8.78 -40.38 -5.31
CA GLN A 758 9.32 -39.03 -5.51
C GLN A 758 9.26 -38.55 -6.96
N ASP A 759 9.64 -39.40 -7.92
CA ASP A 759 9.55 -39.09 -9.35
C ASP A 759 8.11 -38.74 -9.79
N ALA A 760 7.12 -39.44 -9.22
CA ALA A 760 5.71 -39.21 -9.51
C ALA A 760 5.19 -37.91 -8.88
N ALA A 761 5.70 -37.53 -7.70
CA ALA A 761 5.38 -36.25 -7.08
C ALA A 761 5.95 -35.07 -7.88
N ALA A 762 7.22 -35.15 -8.29
CA ALA A 762 7.83 -34.15 -9.16
C ALA A 762 7.09 -34.00 -10.50
N SER A 763 6.74 -35.13 -11.14
CA SER A 763 5.92 -35.10 -12.37
C SER A 763 4.50 -34.58 -12.12
N GLY A 764 3.91 -34.87 -10.96
CA GLY A 764 2.58 -34.38 -10.58
C GLY A 764 2.55 -32.86 -10.45
N TRP A 765 3.57 -32.30 -9.80
CA TRP A 765 3.75 -30.86 -9.67
C TRP A 765 3.82 -30.16 -11.04
N GLU A 766 4.57 -30.72 -12.00
CA GLU A 766 4.60 -30.19 -13.39
C GLU A 766 3.22 -30.17 -14.08
N ASN A 767 2.23 -30.90 -13.55
CA ASN A 767 0.84 -30.93 -14.03
C ASN A 767 -0.15 -30.20 -13.10
N GLY A 768 0.34 -29.43 -12.11
CA GLY A 768 -0.48 -28.68 -11.15
C GLY A 768 -1.12 -29.52 -10.04
N GLU A 769 -0.58 -30.71 -9.77
CA GLU A 769 -1.08 -31.63 -8.73
C GLU A 769 -0.14 -31.64 -7.51
N GLY A 770 -0.72 -31.75 -6.32
CA GLY A 770 -0.01 -31.82 -5.04
C GLY A 770 0.24 -30.48 -4.34
N ALA A 771 -0.35 -29.40 -4.83
CA ALA A 771 -0.27 -28.09 -4.19
C ALA A 771 -1.00 -28.06 -2.84
N VAL A 772 -0.51 -27.23 -1.93
CA VAL A 772 -1.20 -26.77 -0.73
C VAL A 772 -1.22 -25.26 -0.82
N THR A 773 -2.41 -24.69 -0.99
CA THR A 773 -2.60 -23.25 -1.21
C THR A 773 -3.10 -22.54 0.05
N SER A 774 -3.27 -21.22 -0.02
CA SER A 774 -3.77 -20.42 1.10
C SER A 774 -5.08 -20.97 1.66
N GLY A 775 -5.14 -21.09 2.99
CA GLY A 775 -6.29 -21.68 3.69
C GLY A 775 -6.35 -23.21 3.64
N GLU A 776 -5.33 -23.89 3.11
CA GLU A 776 -5.20 -25.35 3.11
C GLU A 776 -4.06 -25.86 4.02
N SER A 777 -4.16 -27.12 4.42
CA SER A 777 -3.11 -27.86 5.09
C SER A 777 -2.99 -29.27 4.53
N TYR A 778 -1.76 -29.77 4.37
CA TYR A 778 -1.51 -31.19 4.13
C TYR A 778 -1.36 -31.92 5.46
N VAL A 779 -2.01 -33.09 5.61
CA VAL A 779 -1.87 -33.90 6.83
C VAL A 779 -1.25 -35.28 6.58
N HIS A 780 -0.34 -35.67 7.47
CA HIS A 780 0.27 -36.99 7.48
C HIS A 780 0.36 -37.57 8.91
N THR A 781 0.09 -38.86 9.07
CA THR A 781 0.27 -39.58 10.34
C THR A 781 1.48 -40.50 10.24
N PHE A 782 2.47 -40.30 11.11
CA PHE A 782 3.72 -41.04 11.06
C PHE A 782 3.64 -42.37 11.82
N GLU A 783 3.57 -43.49 11.11
CA GLU A 783 3.45 -44.83 11.72
C GLU A 783 4.80 -45.55 11.94
N THR A 784 5.91 -45.02 11.41
CA THR A 784 7.22 -45.69 11.41
C THR A 784 8.30 -44.79 12.00
N ALA A 785 8.97 -45.28 13.05
CA ALA A 785 10.08 -44.58 13.69
C ALA A 785 11.29 -44.43 12.76
N GLY A 786 11.99 -43.30 12.87
CA GLY A 786 13.11 -42.92 12.00
C GLY A 786 13.05 -41.45 11.60
N GLU A 787 14.08 -41.00 10.89
CA GLU A 787 14.10 -39.69 10.24
C GLU A 787 13.32 -39.80 8.92
N HIS A 788 12.49 -38.80 8.63
CA HIS A 788 11.77 -38.65 7.36
C HIS A 788 12.12 -37.27 6.80
N GLY A 789 13.06 -37.23 5.84
CA GLY A 789 13.40 -36.01 5.12
C GLY A 789 12.33 -35.67 4.07
N TYR A 790 11.98 -34.39 3.93
CA TYR A 790 11.03 -33.92 2.93
C TYR A 790 11.41 -32.54 2.39
N TYR A 791 10.79 -32.14 1.29
CA TYR A 791 11.04 -30.89 0.60
C TYR A 791 9.81 -30.36 -0.11
N CYS A 792 9.85 -29.07 -0.43
CA CYS A 792 8.90 -28.43 -1.32
C CYS A 792 9.44 -28.46 -2.76
N ILE A 793 8.73 -29.10 -3.69
CA ILE A 793 9.17 -29.26 -5.09
C ILE A 793 9.52 -27.93 -5.77
N PRO A 794 8.68 -26.87 -5.76
CA PRO A 794 9.04 -25.59 -6.38
C PRO A 794 10.19 -24.87 -5.67
N HIS A 795 10.38 -25.11 -4.36
CA HIS A 795 11.31 -24.34 -3.52
C HIS A 795 12.51 -25.17 -3.02
N GLU A 796 12.78 -26.34 -3.59
CA GLU A 796 13.91 -27.21 -3.19
C GLU A 796 15.24 -26.49 -3.38
N THR A 797 15.38 -25.73 -4.47
CA THR A 797 16.59 -24.95 -4.78
C THR A 797 16.82 -23.79 -3.81
N LEU A 798 15.77 -23.35 -3.11
CA LEU A 798 15.82 -22.33 -2.05
C LEU A 798 16.06 -22.94 -0.67
N ASP A 799 16.42 -24.22 -0.60
CA ASP A 799 16.66 -24.98 0.63
C ASP A 799 15.40 -25.10 1.51
N MET A 800 14.20 -25.08 0.89
CA MET A 800 12.93 -25.38 1.57
C MET A 800 12.80 -26.89 1.82
N VAL A 801 13.60 -27.36 2.77
CA VAL A 801 13.69 -28.75 3.20
C VAL A 801 13.35 -28.86 4.68
N GLY A 802 12.75 -29.99 5.07
CA GLY A 802 12.42 -30.27 6.45
C GLY A 802 12.71 -31.71 6.84
N THR A 803 12.72 -31.98 8.14
CA THR A 803 12.90 -33.33 8.67
C THR A 803 11.93 -33.58 9.82
N VAL A 804 11.17 -34.68 9.72
CA VAL A 804 10.41 -35.21 10.86
C VAL A 804 11.19 -36.37 11.49
N VAL A 805 11.58 -36.23 12.75
CA VAL A 805 12.19 -37.29 13.55
C VAL A 805 11.11 -38.01 14.34
N VAL A 806 10.80 -39.24 13.98
CA VAL A 806 9.75 -40.05 14.61
C VAL A 806 10.37 -40.98 15.65
N GLU A 807 10.06 -40.76 16.92
CA GLU A 807 10.55 -41.59 18.04
C GLU A 807 9.55 -42.69 18.44
N GLU A 808 10.08 -43.79 18.98
CA GLU A 808 9.29 -44.81 19.66
C GLU A 808 8.74 -44.26 20.98
N SER A 809 7.50 -44.60 21.30
CA SER A 809 6.76 -44.09 22.47
C SER A 809 7.21 -44.63 23.84
#